data_AF-A0A9D6GPR8-F1
#
_entry.id   AF-A0A9D6GPR8-F1
#
_cell.length_a   1.000
_cell.length_b   1.000
_cell.length_c   1.000
_cell.angle_alpha   90.00
_cell.angle_beta   90.00
_cell.angle_gamma   90.00
#
_symmetry.space_group_name_H-M   'P 1'
#
loop_
_entity.id
_entity.type
_entity.pdbx_description
1 polymer ?
#
loop_
_entity_poly.entity_id
_entity_poly.type
_entity_poly.pdbx_seq_one_letter_code
_entity_poly.pdbx_strand_id
1 'polypeptide(L)'
;MSEAVSTRLGQGITQDSVRAVNFFNGRLLTARDLSRDQDARRLADARVGASTGSGIAWGLEVNLLDGGVNGEVQVEAGLAMSLSGQALNLATPVRLTLIQPPVSAPDTGSSARDFGPCKQLGNGSYVAGDGLFLLTLTPLDQPDGFAPVLAIDAANARCAQDLVIEAAQLRLIRLPDPSVGSGNERDVARMRNRLAYDCFGADERQLHHLQPDLAATRPASESGHGAGLLDRLLADKTLHRCDVPLALVYMLGRSVVFVDGASVRRRVASQAATQAWSAWLGERLQGLGEAQMLQFQEQCADTPAILQRPASDSLSWLPPAGLLPGATDWARFFGSRKPAEVVPLSDADATAVLQQALLTDPIALTRSTDTSRLRVYRIGGASNPNGPLLFVRDSRNGVHAEQVWLDGRRAELESSDNVQSAIDRLRRGSCLHLVIHPQMRPEEVQKRLDAHSKQARVFISFEPGVYRLNAPLQIKEAGHVEIQGHGALLQIDGDEKALLIQGCDSLVLHGLELHGGKSTSNESSLNLGGALTVLNTPSVRIQGLKARTQAHDELACNAITVRRTQVSDKDDPGEQLRVDIGHCELRIGARQGGILCVNAERAHVHDNLIRNAESKQPLRRGIVVAGRRAGDIHVERNQVLGAVEGITVATSDEGKATEPALLADRVSVSHNQVEVQLLGEHHKVNRCGVMVGNARSACLAHNEVLADGKLAHELGLQGMRLHGVYGTQLLVRDNRLIGVDVGVRFDPIKPSEGFKRPMLWLFTGNLGEQLGSDLLGMTDEVSKVVTRRDNLPD
;
A
#
# COMPACT_ATOMS: atom_id res chain seq x y z
N MET A 1 44.46 31.18 -27.04
CA MET A 1 43.76 32.48 -27.08
C MET A 1 44.08 33.11 -28.42
N SER A 2 43.11 33.20 -29.32
CA SER A 2 43.27 34.03 -30.52
C SER A 2 43.05 35.49 -30.11
N GLU A 3 43.88 36.41 -30.59
CA GLU A 3 43.64 37.83 -30.36
C GLU A 3 42.35 38.24 -31.06
N ALA A 4 41.41 38.80 -30.30
CA ALA A 4 40.16 39.28 -30.86
C ALA A 4 40.45 40.42 -31.85
N VAL A 5 40.11 40.21 -33.13
CA VAL A 5 40.36 41.22 -34.16
C VAL A 5 39.25 42.27 -34.14
N SER A 6 39.61 43.52 -33.87
CA SER A 6 38.66 44.63 -33.88
C SER A 6 38.22 44.92 -35.33
N THR A 7 36.94 44.75 -35.63
CA THR A 7 36.35 45.05 -36.94
C THR A 7 35.32 46.18 -36.79
N ARG A 8 35.27 47.14 -37.73
CA ARG A 8 34.31 48.25 -37.67
C ARG A 8 32.92 47.80 -38.12
N LEU A 9 31.88 48.47 -37.60
CA LEU A 9 30.51 48.28 -38.08
C LEU A 9 30.44 48.56 -39.60
N GLY A 10 29.89 47.62 -40.36
CA GLY A 10 29.80 47.69 -41.84
C GLY A 10 31.00 47.12 -42.59
N GLN A 11 32.11 46.79 -41.92
CA GLN A 11 33.21 46.05 -42.53
C GLN A 11 32.89 44.55 -42.54
N GLY A 12 33.06 43.90 -43.69
CA GLY A 12 32.85 42.46 -43.80
C GLY A 12 33.84 41.66 -42.93
N ILE A 13 33.32 40.77 -42.09
CA ILE A 13 34.11 39.82 -41.29
C ILE A 13 34.46 38.66 -42.21
N THR A 14 35.74 38.54 -42.58
CA THR A 14 36.24 37.54 -43.54
C THR A 14 37.12 36.47 -42.91
N GLN A 15 37.33 36.56 -41.60
CA GLN A 15 37.93 35.50 -40.81
C GLN A 15 36.98 34.30 -40.83
N ASP A 16 37.52 33.13 -41.14
CA ASP A 16 36.77 31.88 -41.26
C ASP A 16 35.59 31.96 -42.24
N SER A 17 35.66 32.74 -43.33
CA SER A 17 34.64 32.73 -44.39
C SER A 17 34.88 31.64 -45.44
N VAL A 18 33.81 31.15 -46.08
CA VAL A 18 33.94 30.24 -47.24
C VAL A 18 34.50 31.04 -48.41
N ARG A 19 35.66 30.62 -48.94
CA ARG A 19 36.34 31.30 -50.05
C ARG A 19 36.06 30.59 -51.37
N ALA A 20 34.90 30.86 -51.96
CA ALA A 20 34.54 30.34 -53.28
C ALA A 20 35.31 31.04 -54.41
N VAL A 21 35.60 30.30 -55.48
CA VAL A 21 36.18 30.89 -56.70
C VAL A 21 35.09 31.57 -57.51
N ASN A 22 35.29 32.85 -57.86
CA ASN A 22 34.39 33.56 -58.76
C ASN A 22 34.71 33.22 -60.23
N PHE A 23 33.82 32.48 -60.90
CA PHE A 23 33.95 32.08 -62.29
C PHE A 23 33.41 33.18 -63.24
N PHE A 24 34.23 33.62 -64.19
CA PHE A 24 33.84 34.58 -65.21
C PHE A 24 34.60 34.33 -66.53
N ASN A 25 34.02 34.76 -67.65
CA ASN A 25 34.59 34.57 -68.97
C ASN A 25 35.91 35.34 -69.12
N GLY A 26 36.96 34.65 -69.62
CA GLY A 26 38.30 35.22 -69.81
C GLY A 26 39.30 34.91 -68.69
N ARG A 27 38.88 34.27 -67.60
CA ARG A 27 39.82 33.73 -66.58
C ARG A 27 40.34 32.36 -66.99
N LEU A 28 41.65 32.14 -66.86
CA LEU A 28 42.25 30.81 -66.99
C LEU A 28 41.89 29.94 -65.78
N LEU A 29 41.27 28.79 -66.00
CA LEU A 29 40.97 27.82 -64.96
C LEU A 29 42.22 27.02 -64.60
N THR A 30 42.65 27.08 -63.34
CA THR A 30 43.82 26.34 -62.84
C THR A 30 43.43 25.23 -61.88
N ALA A 31 44.29 24.22 -61.73
CA ALA A 31 44.11 23.18 -60.70
C ALA A 31 43.96 23.80 -59.29
N ARG A 32 44.70 24.88 -59.01
CA ARG A 32 44.59 25.63 -57.75
C ARG A 32 43.21 26.27 -57.55
N ASP A 33 42.55 26.70 -58.62
CA ASP A 33 41.19 27.25 -58.54
C ASP A 33 40.17 26.13 -58.24
N LEU A 34 40.30 24.96 -58.88
CA LEU A 34 39.43 23.82 -58.59
C LEU A 34 39.65 23.27 -57.17
N SER A 35 40.89 23.18 -56.69
CA SER A 35 41.17 22.78 -55.30
C SER A 35 40.55 23.75 -54.30
N ARG A 36 40.62 25.07 -54.56
CA ARG A 36 39.95 26.07 -53.72
C ARG A 36 38.44 25.92 -53.71
N ASP A 37 37.82 25.60 -54.84
CA ASP A 37 36.38 25.34 -54.91
C ASP A 37 35.99 24.07 -54.13
N GLN A 38 36.80 23.00 -54.23
CA GLN A 38 36.62 21.77 -53.44
C GLN A 38 36.73 22.04 -51.94
N ASP A 39 37.76 22.77 -51.50
CA ASP A 39 37.94 23.14 -50.09
C ASP A 39 36.80 24.03 -49.59
N ALA A 40 36.31 24.95 -50.42
CA ALA A 40 35.16 25.79 -50.11
C ALA A 40 33.88 24.96 -49.90
N ARG A 41 33.64 23.95 -50.73
CA ARG A 41 32.52 23.01 -50.58
C ARG A 41 32.65 22.17 -49.32
N ARG A 42 33.81 21.54 -49.09
CA ARG A 42 34.07 20.76 -47.85
C ARG A 42 33.85 21.60 -46.60
N LEU A 43 34.30 22.86 -46.61
CA LEU A 43 34.08 23.79 -45.49
C LEU A 43 32.61 24.17 -45.34
N ALA A 44 31.86 24.31 -46.43
CA ALA A 44 30.41 24.56 -46.38
C ALA A 44 29.65 23.34 -45.81
N ASP A 45 29.97 22.14 -46.27
CA ASP A 45 29.37 20.90 -45.79
C ASP A 45 29.70 20.64 -44.32
N ALA A 46 30.96 20.88 -43.91
CA ALA A 46 31.37 20.81 -42.52
C ALA A 46 30.61 21.80 -41.63
N ARG A 47 30.21 22.98 -42.12
CA ARG A 47 29.34 23.89 -41.34
C ARG A 47 27.94 23.33 -41.16
N VAL A 48 27.38 22.70 -42.18
CA VAL A 48 26.07 22.04 -42.09
C VAL A 48 26.14 20.90 -41.08
N GLY A 49 27.18 20.07 -41.14
CA GLY A 49 27.43 19.02 -40.15
C GLY A 49 27.58 19.58 -38.74
N ALA A 50 28.46 20.57 -38.55
CA ALA A 50 28.70 21.20 -37.25
C ALA A 50 27.41 21.84 -36.67
N SER A 51 26.51 22.37 -37.51
CA SER A 51 25.22 22.90 -37.09
C SER A 51 24.23 21.82 -36.66
N THR A 52 24.33 20.61 -37.22
CA THR A 52 23.50 19.46 -36.87
C THR A 52 23.94 18.85 -35.54
N GLY A 53 25.24 18.85 -35.25
CA GLY A 53 25.81 18.38 -34.00
C GLY A 53 26.93 17.38 -34.18
N SER A 54 27.53 16.89 -33.09
CA SER A 54 28.56 15.84 -33.14
C SER A 54 28.08 14.58 -32.43
N GLY A 55 28.50 13.41 -32.90
CA GLY A 55 28.13 12.13 -32.31
C GLY A 55 28.05 11.01 -33.34
N ILE A 56 27.44 9.90 -32.94
CA ILE A 56 27.20 8.73 -33.78
C ILE A 56 25.76 8.80 -34.27
N ALA A 57 25.56 8.66 -35.58
CA ALA A 57 24.24 8.62 -36.19
C ALA A 57 23.63 7.21 -36.06
N TRP A 58 24.42 6.18 -36.35
CA TRP A 58 24.07 4.76 -36.22
C TRP A 58 25.33 3.89 -36.35
N GLY A 59 25.29 2.67 -35.81
CA GLY A 59 26.39 1.72 -35.90
C GLY A 59 27.63 2.11 -35.09
N LEU A 60 28.81 1.60 -35.46
CA LEU A 60 30.09 1.82 -34.76
C LEU A 60 30.13 1.26 -33.33
N GLU A 61 29.36 0.22 -33.04
CA GLU A 61 29.50 -0.56 -31.81
C GLU A 61 30.89 -1.18 -31.73
N VAL A 62 31.49 -1.15 -30.53
CA VAL A 62 32.78 -1.79 -30.27
C VAL A 62 32.52 -2.96 -29.34
N ASN A 63 32.69 -4.17 -29.85
CA ASN A 63 32.42 -5.40 -29.11
C ASN A 63 33.69 -6.24 -28.97
N LEU A 64 33.76 -7.01 -27.88
CA LEU A 64 34.77 -8.05 -27.71
C LEU A 64 34.46 -9.23 -28.65
N LEU A 65 35.50 -9.82 -29.21
CA LEU A 65 35.39 -11.05 -30.00
C LEU A 65 35.48 -12.26 -29.07
N ASP A 66 34.45 -13.10 -29.06
CA ASP A 66 34.44 -14.36 -28.31
C ASP A 66 35.61 -15.27 -28.75
N GLY A 67 36.46 -15.64 -27.80
CA GLY A 67 37.65 -16.48 -28.06
C GLY A 67 38.81 -15.77 -28.75
N GLY A 68 38.78 -14.43 -28.86
CA GLY A 68 39.85 -13.63 -29.46
C GLY A 68 41.18 -13.75 -28.70
N VAL A 69 42.25 -14.09 -29.43
CA VAL A 69 43.61 -14.10 -28.91
C VAL A 69 44.20 -12.68 -29.08
N ASN A 70 44.84 -12.12 -28.05
CA ASN A 70 45.62 -10.87 -28.11
C ASN A 70 44.85 -9.54 -28.27
N GLY A 71 43.83 -9.28 -27.44
CA GLY A 71 43.27 -7.94 -27.30
C GLY A 71 42.68 -7.36 -28.59
N GLU A 72 41.92 -8.19 -29.31
CA GLU A 72 41.18 -7.79 -30.51
C GLU A 72 39.78 -7.30 -30.15
N VAL A 73 39.33 -6.26 -30.86
CA VAL A 73 37.96 -5.74 -30.79
C VAL A 73 37.37 -5.65 -32.19
N GLN A 74 36.06 -5.82 -32.31
CA GLN A 74 35.32 -5.59 -33.55
C GLN A 74 34.59 -4.26 -33.48
N VAL A 75 34.80 -3.40 -34.48
CA VAL A 75 34.05 -2.17 -34.68
C VAL A 75 33.04 -2.39 -35.79
N GLU A 76 31.76 -2.25 -35.50
CA GLU A 76 30.69 -2.42 -36.49
C GLU A 76 30.67 -1.30 -37.53
N ALA A 77 30.09 -1.59 -38.70
CA ALA A 77 29.84 -0.57 -39.72
C ALA A 77 28.94 0.56 -39.17
N GLY A 78 29.15 1.80 -39.60
CA GLY A 78 28.38 2.92 -39.06
C GLY A 78 28.79 4.29 -39.57
N LEU A 79 28.01 5.30 -39.17
CA LEU A 79 28.21 6.70 -39.54
C LEU A 79 28.30 7.57 -38.29
N ALA A 80 29.30 8.44 -38.25
CA ALA A 80 29.46 9.44 -37.24
C ALA A 80 29.70 10.84 -37.82
N MET A 81 29.58 11.84 -36.96
CA MET A 81 29.84 13.23 -37.26
C MET A 81 30.77 13.80 -36.20
N SER A 82 31.92 14.30 -36.62
CA SER A 82 32.91 14.93 -35.74
C SER A 82 32.45 16.30 -35.25
N LEU A 83 33.08 16.82 -34.20
CA LEU A 83 32.82 18.18 -33.70
C LEU A 83 33.20 19.28 -34.71
N SER A 84 34.10 18.96 -35.65
CA SER A 84 34.41 19.81 -36.80
C SER A 84 33.34 19.78 -37.91
N GLY A 85 32.35 18.89 -37.80
CA GLY A 85 31.24 18.75 -38.73
C GLY A 85 31.49 17.81 -39.92
N GLN A 86 32.62 17.10 -39.94
CA GLN A 86 32.90 16.10 -40.97
C GLN A 86 32.17 14.78 -40.67
N ALA A 87 31.58 14.18 -41.71
CA ALA A 87 30.96 12.86 -41.65
C ALA A 87 32.03 11.76 -41.83
N LEU A 88 32.01 10.77 -40.94
CA LEU A 88 32.94 9.63 -40.93
C LEU A 88 32.14 8.34 -41.10
N ASN A 89 32.34 7.66 -42.22
CA ASN A 89 31.61 6.44 -42.57
C ASN A 89 32.54 5.22 -42.54
N LEU A 90 32.14 4.18 -41.81
CA LEU A 90 32.75 2.87 -41.86
C LEU A 90 31.77 1.90 -42.53
N ALA A 91 32.01 1.58 -43.80
CA ALA A 91 31.03 0.83 -44.61
C ALA A 91 30.88 -0.65 -44.22
N THR A 92 31.90 -1.24 -43.59
CA THR A 92 31.97 -2.66 -43.22
C THR A 92 32.61 -2.82 -41.85
N PRO A 93 32.23 -3.83 -41.07
CA PRO A 93 32.82 -4.06 -39.76
C PRO A 93 34.33 -4.34 -39.87
N VAL A 94 35.11 -3.79 -38.95
CA VAL A 94 36.58 -3.91 -38.91
C VAL A 94 37.01 -4.61 -37.64
N ARG A 95 37.89 -5.61 -37.78
CA ARG A 95 38.60 -6.23 -36.66
C ARG A 95 39.89 -5.46 -36.40
N LEU A 96 40.05 -5.01 -35.16
CA LEU A 96 41.17 -4.18 -34.74
C LEU A 96 41.98 -4.91 -33.67
N THR A 97 43.25 -5.18 -33.96
CA THR A 97 44.22 -5.62 -32.95
C THR A 97 44.76 -4.39 -32.22
N LEU A 98 44.50 -4.27 -30.91
CA LEU A 98 44.89 -3.09 -30.11
C LEU A 98 46.38 -3.05 -29.80
N ILE A 99 47.08 -4.18 -29.95
CA ILE A 99 48.52 -4.32 -29.71
C ILE A 99 49.23 -4.30 -31.07
N GLN A 100 49.81 -3.16 -31.44
CA GLN A 100 50.64 -3.06 -32.64
C GLN A 100 52.10 -3.37 -32.32
N PRO A 101 52.90 -3.96 -33.22
CA PRO A 101 54.36 -4.00 -33.11
C PRO A 101 54.96 -2.58 -33.31
N PRO A 102 56.16 -2.27 -32.77
CA PRO A 102 56.76 -0.96 -32.95
C PRO A 102 57.03 -0.69 -34.45
N VAL A 103 56.52 0.44 -34.95
CA VAL A 103 56.76 0.89 -36.33
C VAL A 103 58.21 1.40 -36.44
N SER A 104 58.96 0.90 -37.42
CA SER A 104 60.28 1.47 -37.75
C SER A 104 60.10 2.90 -38.27
N ALA A 105 60.96 3.83 -37.86
CA ALA A 105 60.83 5.27 -38.08
C ALA A 105 60.34 5.65 -39.50
N PRO A 106 59.46 6.67 -39.65
CA PRO A 106 58.96 7.07 -40.96
C PRO A 106 60.11 7.58 -41.83
N ASP A 107 60.14 7.16 -43.09
CA ASP A 107 60.96 7.78 -44.13
C ASP A 107 60.68 9.29 -44.15
N THR A 108 61.74 10.08 -43.99
CA THR A 108 61.75 11.56 -43.93
C THR A 108 61.46 12.22 -45.29
N GLY A 109 60.57 11.62 -46.09
CA GLY A 109 60.32 11.99 -47.49
C GLY A 109 58.89 12.36 -47.85
N SER A 110 57.96 12.50 -46.89
CA SER A 110 56.61 13.01 -47.19
C SER A 110 56.61 14.54 -47.10
N SER A 111 56.78 15.20 -48.24
CA SER A 111 56.47 16.63 -48.37
C SER A 111 54.99 16.83 -48.06
N ALA A 112 54.69 17.53 -46.97
CA ALA A 112 53.36 17.95 -46.56
C ALA A 112 52.53 18.45 -47.76
N ARG A 113 51.52 17.66 -48.14
CA ARG A 113 50.49 18.05 -49.12
C ARG A 113 49.11 17.69 -48.59
N ASP A 114 48.83 18.04 -47.35
CA ASP A 114 47.48 17.93 -46.80
C ASP A 114 46.83 19.32 -46.83
N PHE A 115 45.80 19.45 -47.66
CA PHE A 115 44.99 20.67 -47.80
C PHE A 115 43.70 20.62 -46.94
N GLY A 116 43.51 19.57 -46.14
CA GLY A 116 42.37 19.42 -45.23
C GLY A 116 42.50 20.22 -43.93
N PRO A 117 41.37 20.59 -43.28
CA PRO A 117 41.36 21.29 -42.00
C PRO A 117 41.85 20.41 -40.83
N CYS A 118 41.78 19.09 -40.97
CA CYS A 118 42.37 18.11 -40.05
C CYS A 118 43.70 17.65 -40.64
N LYS A 119 44.82 18.05 -40.05
CA LYS A 119 46.14 17.55 -40.46
C LYS A 119 46.23 16.05 -40.14
N GLN A 120 46.91 15.27 -40.99
CA GLN A 120 47.32 13.92 -40.63
C GLN A 120 48.08 13.97 -39.30
N LEU A 121 47.45 13.45 -38.25
CA LEU A 121 48.10 13.20 -36.98
C LEU A 121 48.91 11.91 -37.14
N GLY A 122 50.17 11.93 -36.70
CA GLY A 122 51.10 10.83 -36.93
C GLY A 122 50.55 9.47 -36.48
N ASN A 123 51.06 8.40 -37.11
CA ASN A 123 50.70 7.01 -36.81
C ASN A 123 50.58 6.79 -35.30
N GLY A 124 49.49 6.14 -34.86
CA GLY A 124 49.20 5.88 -33.45
C GLY A 124 50.44 5.38 -32.70
N SER A 125 50.73 6.00 -31.55
CA SER A 125 51.84 5.58 -30.69
C SER A 125 51.66 4.11 -30.32
N TYR A 126 52.70 3.30 -30.49
CA TYR A 126 52.77 1.93 -29.96
C TYR A 126 52.26 1.88 -28.52
N VAL A 127 51.21 1.10 -28.26
CA VAL A 127 50.69 0.85 -26.93
C VAL A 127 50.92 -0.61 -26.60
N ALA A 128 51.91 -0.88 -25.74
CA ALA A 128 52.00 -2.15 -25.03
C ALA A 128 51.87 -1.89 -23.53
N GLY A 129 50.99 -2.66 -22.89
CA GLY A 129 50.89 -2.75 -21.44
C GLY A 129 49.56 -2.26 -20.85
N ASP A 130 49.48 -2.40 -19.53
CA ASP A 130 48.33 -2.09 -18.71
C ASP A 130 47.89 -0.63 -18.84
N GLY A 131 46.59 -0.40 -18.88
CA GLY A 131 46.02 0.93 -18.77
C GLY A 131 44.65 1.10 -19.42
N LEU A 132 44.15 2.32 -19.29
CA LEU A 132 42.90 2.78 -19.86
C LEU A 132 43.14 3.54 -21.17
N PHE A 133 42.34 3.22 -22.18
CA PHE A 133 42.45 3.80 -23.51
C PHE A 133 41.09 4.30 -24.02
N LEU A 134 41.12 5.33 -24.84
CA LEU A 134 39.98 5.83 -25.60
C LEU A 134 40.18 5.50 -27.08
N LEU A 135 39.29 4.69 -27.64
CA LEU A 135 39.23 4.39 -29.07
C LEU A 135 38.43 5.48 -29.78
N THR A 136 39.01 6.11 -30.79
CA THR A 136 38.38 7.18 -31.58
C THR A 136 38.41 6.89 -33.08
N LEU A 137 37.44 7.42 -33.82
CA LEU A 137 37.41 7.48 -35.27
C LEU A 137 37.80 8.88 -35.74
N THR A 138 38.75 8.99 -36.67
CA THR A 138 39.33 10.26 -37.13
C THR A 138 39.34 10.27 -38.67
N PRO A 139 39.07 11.40 -39.35
CA PRO A 139 39.21 11.51 -40.80
C PRO A 139 40.66 11.27 -41.26
N LEU A 140 40.82 10.63 -42.41
CA LEU A 140 42.10 10.44 -43.08
C LEU A 140 41.92 10.60 -44.59
N ASP A 141 42.62 11.56 -45.19
CA ASP A 141 42.71 11.64 -46.66
C ASP A 141 43.80 10.67 -47.14
N GLN A 142 43.40 9.67 -47.93
CA GLN A 142 44.30 8.66 -48.48
C GLN A 142 44.39 8.81 -50.00
N PRO A 143 45.57 9.10 -50.56
CA PRO A 143 45.73 9.13 -52.01
C PRO A 143 45.61 7.73 -52.60
N ASP A 144 44.96 7.62 -53.76
CA ASP A 144 44.79 6.35 -54.47
C ASP A 144 45.06 6.51 -55.98
N GLY A 145 45.77 5.53 -56.52
CA GLY A 145 46.17 5.48 -57.92
C GLY A 145 47.11 6.60 -58.38
N PHE A 146 47.50 6.51 -59.66
CA PHE A 146 48.24 7.55 -60.36
C PHE A 146 47.54 7.90 -61.67
N ALA A 147 47.31 9.19 -61.91
CA ALA A 147 46.70 9.68 -63.14
C ALA A 147 47.69 9.52 -64.32
N PRO A 148 47.23 9.12 -65.51
CA PRO A 148 48.08 9.05 -66.69
C PRO A 148 48.51 10.47 -67.10
N VAL A 149 49.82 10.75 -67.00
CA VAL A 149 50.40 12.05 -67.37
C VAL A 149 51.39 11.91 -68.53
N LEU A 150 51.34 12.83 -69.50
CA LEU A 150 52.34 12.98 -70.56
C LEU A 150 53.55 13.75 -69.98
N ALA A 151 54.42 13.09 -69.23
CA ALA A 151 55.58 13.75 -68.60
C ALA A 151 56.85 13.67 -69.48
N ILE A 152 57.53 14.81 -69.70
CA ILE A 152 58.88 14.89 -70.28
C ILE A 152 59.97 14.64 -69.20
N ASP A 153 59.61 14.63 -67.90
CA ASP A 153 60.54 14.43 -66.77
C ASP A 153 59.93 13.56 -65.65
N ALA A 154 60.65 12.53 -65.22
CA ALA A 154 60.19 11.49 -64.29
C ALA A 154 60.04 11.99 -62.83
N ALA A 155 60.66 13.11 -62.47
CA ALA A 155 60.58 13.67 -61.12
C ALA A 155 59.17 14.17 -60.74
N ASN A 156 58.34 14.56 -61.73
CA ASN A 156 56.99 15.10 -61.51
C ASN A 156 55.90 14.03 -61.40
N ALA A 157 56.17 12.76 -61.73
CA ALA A 157 55.21 11.67 -61.65
C ALA A 157 54.72 11.39 -60.21
N ARG A 158 55.53 11.72 -59.19
CA ARG A 158 55.16 11.61 -57.76
C ARG A 158 53.99 12.50 -57.36
N CYS A 159 53.63 13.49 -58.18
CA CYS A 159 52.55 14.44 -57.92
C CYS A 159 51.25 14.07 -58.67
N ALA A 160 51.28 13.06 -59.53
CA ALA A 160 50.17 12.68 -60.40
C ALA A 160 49.22 11.69 -59.70
N GLN A 161 48.71 12.04 -58.51
CA GLN A 161 47.69 11.22 -57.84
C GLN A 161 46.36 11.33 -58.61
N ASP A 162 45.68 10.20 -58.81
CA ASP A 162 44.41 10.17 -59.54
C ASP A 162 43.23 10.55 -58.64
N LEU A 163 43.18 9.94 -57.46
CA LEU A 163 42.09 10.08 -56.50
C LEU A 163 42.62 10.43 -55.11
N VAL A 164 41.79 11.13 -54.35
CA VAL A 164 41.92 11.29 -52.90
C VAL A 164 40.68 10.68 -52.27
N ILE A 165 40.87 9.62 -51.49
CA ILE A 165 39.81 8.91 -50.78
C ILE A 165 39.64 9.58 -49.41
N GLU A 166 38.41 10.04 -49.13
CA GLU A 166 38.00 10.46 -47.79
C GLU A 166 37.77 9.19 -46.94
N ALA A 167 38.81 8.77 -46.21
CA ALA A 167 38.80 7.59 -45.36
C ALA A 167 38.65 7.95 -43.87
N ALA A 168 38.48 6.92 -43.04
CA ALA A 168 38.47 7.05 -41.58
C ALA A 168 39.52 6.12 -40.95
N GLN A 169 40.22 6.62 -39.95
CA GLN A 169 41.25 5.92 -39.20
C GLN A 169 40.80 5.73 -37.75
N LEU A 170 41.05 4.54 -37.20
CA LEU A 170 40.90 4.26 -35.78
C LEU A 170 42.18 4.63 -35.02
N ARG A 171 42.03 5.39 -33.94
CA ARG A 171 43.14 5.85 -33.08
C ARG A 171 42.90 5.44 -31.63
N LEU A 172 43.96 5.02 -30.97
CA LEU A 172 43.94 4.67 -29.55
C LEU A 172 44.67 5.74 -28.74
N ILE A 173 43.96 6.39 -27.81
CA ILE A 173 44.49 7.46 -26.95
C ILE A 173 44.66 6.89 -25.55
N ARG A 174 45.88 6.95 -25.00
CA ARG A 174 46.11 6.53 -23.60
C ARG A 174 45.60 7.60 -22.65
N LEU A 175 44.78 7.18 -21.69
CA LEU A 175 44.25 8.04 -20.64
C LEU A 175 45.10 7.90 -19.36
N PRO A 176 45.16 8.92 -18.50
CA PRO A 176 45.75 8.80 -17.17
C PRO A 176 45.06 7.68 -16.38
N ASP A 177 45.84 6.71 -15.90
CA ASP A 177 45.30 5.51 -15.26
C ASP A 177 44.82 5.82 -13.83
N PRO A 178 43.52 5.64 -13.50
CA PRO A 178 43.09 5.68 -12.11
C PRO A 178 43.66 4.44 -11.41
N SER A 179 44.62 4.62 -10.50
CA SER A 179 45.27 3.54 -9.76
C SER A 179 44.26 2.48 -9.25
N VAL A 180 44.18 1.31 -9.91
CA VAL A 180 43.34 0.20 -9.45
C VAL A 180 44.13 -0.61 -8.43
N GLY A 181 43.80 -0.43 -7.16
CA GLY A 181 44.26 -1.33 -6.10
C GLY A 181 43.56 -2.69 -6.24
N SER A 182 44.28 -3.70 -6.72
CA SER A 182 43.84 -5.09 -6.93
C SER A 182 42.88 -5.30 -8.11
N GLY A 183 43.22 -6.24 -9.01
CA GLY A 183 42.38 -6.67 -10.15
C GLY A 183 41.13 -7.46 -9.76
N ASN A 184 40.52 -7.14 -8.61
CA ASN A 184 39.28 -7.75 -8.16
C ASN A 184 38.10 -7.24 -9.01
N GLU A 185 37.21 -8.13 -9.42
CA GLU A 185 36.05 -7.85 -10.28
C GLU A 185 35.20 -6.68 -9.76
N ARG A 186 35.08 -6.53 -8.43
CA ARG A 186 34.31 -5.44 -7.80
C ARG A 186 34.94 -4.07 -8.03
N ASP A 187 36.25 -3.98 -7.86
CA ASP A 187 36.99 -2.73 -7.96
C ASP A 187 37.07 -2.29 -9.43
N VAL A 188 37.20 -3.24 -10.35
CA VAL A 188 37.09 -3.01 -11.80
C VAL A 188 35.70 -2.51 -12.18
N ALA A 189 34.62 -3.15 -11.70
CA ALA A 189 33.26 -2.70 -11.94
C ALA A 189 33.01 -1.28 -11.39
N ARG A 190 33.49 -0.99 -10.17
CA ARG A 190 33.35 0.33 -9.56
C ARG A 190 34.14 1.39 -10.31
N MET A 191 35.34 1.05 -10.78
CA MET A 191 36.16 1.94 -11.61
C MET A 191 35.48 2.22 -12.95
N ARG A 192 35.01 1.19 -13.68
CA ARG A 192 34.30 1.34 -14.95
C ARG A 192 33.12 2.30 -14.80
N ASN A 193 32.28 2.06 -13.78
CA ASN A 193 31.16 2.93 -13.47
C ASN A 193 31.61 4.36 -13.14
N ARG A 194 32.63 4.56 -12.31
CA ARG A 194 33.12 5.91 -11.99
C ARG A 194 33.63 6.65 -13.24
N LEU A 195 34.41 5.98 -14.09
CA LEU A 195 34.94 6.55 -15.33
C LEU A 195 33.83 6.94 -16.30
N ALA A 196 32.80 6.11 -16.46
CA ALA A 196 31.66 6.44 -17.29
C ALA A 196 30.99 7.75 -16.84
N TYR A 197 30.78 7.93 -15.53
CA TYR A 197 30.16 9.14 -14.99
C TYR A 197 31.03 10.39 -15.05
N ASP A 198 32.36 10.24 -15.10
CA ASP A 198 33.29 11.31 -15.44
C ASP A 198 33.17 11.69 -16.93
N CYS A 199 33.08 10.71 -17.85
CA CYS A 199 32.77 10.96 -19.26
C CYS A 199 31.38 11.59 -19.49
N PHE A 200 30.42 11.34 -18.60
CA PHE A 200 29.11 12.01 -18.59
C PHE A 200 29.13 13.41 -17.96
N GLY A 201 30.24 13.84 -17.33
CA GLY A 201 30.32 15.09 -16.57
C GLY A 201 29.28 15.18 -15.45
N ALA A 202 28.96 14.06 -14.80
CA ALA A 202 27.84 13.97 -13.87
C ALA A 202 28.05 14.85 -12.60
N ASP A 203 29.27 14.86 -12.06
CA ASP A 203 29.59 15.61 -10.84
C ASP A 203 29.37 17.12 -10.99
N GLU A 204 29.94 17.72 -12.03
CA GLU A 204 29.81 19.16 -12.28
C GLU A 204 28.40 19.55 -12.72
N ARG A 205 27.71 18.72 -13.52
CA ARG A 205 26.29 18.98 -13.84
C ARG A 205 25.44 19.01 -12.59
N GLN A 206 25.60 18.03 -11.71
CA GLN A 206 24.84 17.97 -10.46
C GLN A 206 25.18 19.16 -9.54
N LEU A 207 26.43 19.64 -9.53
CA LEU A 207 26.82 20.87 -8.85
C LEU A 207 26.14 22.11 -9.45
N HIS A 208 26.12 22.25 -10.78
CA HIS A 208 25.40 23.33 -11.46
C HIS A 208 23.90 23.33 -11.17
N HIS A 209 23.27 22.15 -11.06
CA HIS A 209 21.86 22.02 -10.67
C HIS A 209 21.59 22.39 -9.21
N LEU A 210 22.56 22.17 -8.31
CA LEU A 210 22.46 22.51 -6.89
C LEU A 210 22.76 23.99 -6.63
N GLN A 211 23.66 24.59 -7.40
CA GLN A 211 24.12 25.96 -7.26
C GLN A 211 24.15 26.62 -8.65
N PRO A 212 23.01 27.12 -9.13
CA PRO A 212 22.98 27.87 -10.39
C PRO A 212 23.82 29.14 -10.23
N ASP A 213 24.83 29.32 -11.08
CA ASP A 213 25.63 30.55 -11.10
C ASP A 213 24.82 31.67 -11.78
N LEU A 214 24.11 32.45 -10.96
CA LEU A 214 23.32 33.61 -11.39
C LEU A 214 24.16 34.88 -11.51
N ALA A 215 25.43 34.86 -11.08
CA ALA A 215 26.30 36.02 -10.99
C ALA A 215 27.34 36.08 -12.14
N ALA A 216 27.44 35.03 -12.96
CA ALA A 216 28.32 35.00 -14.12
C ALA A 216 28.07 36.19 -15.06
N THR A 217 29.12 36.99 -15.29
CA THR A 217 29.19 37.92 -16.44
C THR A 217 28.89 37.13 -17.71
N ARG A 218 28.22 37.75 -18.71
CA ARG A 218 27.83 37.08 -19.98
C ARG A 218 28.97 36.18 -20.48
N PRO A 219 28.86 34.85 -20.33
CA PRO A 219 30.00 33.98 -20.58
C PRO A 219 30.25 33.94 -22.10
N ALA A 220 31.51 34.05 -22.50
CA ALA A 220 31.91 33.85 -23.87
C ALA A 220 31.75 32.37 -24.24
N SER A 221 31.29 32.09 -25.47
CA SER A 221 31.03 30.76 -26.02
C SER A 221 32.23 29.80 -26.01
N GLU A 222 33.46 30.31 -25.80
CA GLU A 222 34.67 29.49 -25.76
C GLU A 222 34.94 28.87 -24.38
N SER A 223 34.42 29.46 -23.29
CA SER A 223 34.77 29.10 -21.92
C SER A 223 33.91 28.01 -21.27
N GLY A 224 32.80 27.59 -21.89
CA GLY A 224 31.88 26.60 -21.29
C GLY A 224 31.85 25.23 -22.00
N HIS A 225 33.00 24.70 -22.42
CA HIS A 225 33.09 23.26 -22.71
C HIS A 225 33.08 22.55 -21.36
N GLY A 226 31.92 22.02 -20.97
CA GLY A 226 31.69 21.53 -19.62
C GLY A 226 32.57 20.34 -19.24
N ALA A 227 33.40 20.54 -18.23
CA ALA A 227 33.43 19.71 -17.02
C ALA A 227 33.98 18.25 -17.10
N GLY A 228 33.39 17.38 -17.93
CA GLY A 228 33.71 15.94 -17.95
C GLY A 228 35.05 15.56 -18.56
N LEU A 229 35.42 14.27 -18.49
CA LEU A 229 36.69 13.76 -19.01
C LEU A 229 36.94 14.14 -20.49
N LEU A 230 35.96 13.92 -21.38
CA LEU A 230 36.12 14.20 -22.82
C LEU A 230 36.36 15.69 -23.11
N ASP A 231 35.69 16.56 -22.37
CA ASP A 231 35.84 18.01 -22.53
C ASP A 231 37.21 18.49 -22.01
N ARG A 232 37.74 17.86 -20.95
CA ARG A 232 39.13 18.07 -20.49
C ARG A 232 40.16 17.61 -21.52
N LEU A 233 39.93 16.46 -22.17
CA LEU A 233 40.78 15.96 -23.26
C LEU A 233 40.74 16.84 -24.52
N LEU A 234 39.61 17.51 -24.79
CA LEU A 234 39.54 18.52 -25.85
C LEU A 234 40.31 19.79 -25.46
N ALA A 235 40.22 20.21 -24.20
CA ALA A 235 40.88 21.41 -23.70
C ALA A 235 42.41 21.27 -23.67
N ASP A 236 42.93 20.10 -23.29
CA ASP A 236 44.37 19.80 -23.29
C ASP A 236 44.92 19.36 -24.66
N LYS A 237 44.03 19.22 -25.66
CA LYS A 237 44.31 18.82 -27.05
C LYS A 237 44.81 17.38 -27.23
N THR A 238 44.56 16.50 -26.27
CA THR A 238 44.77 15.05 -26.44
C THR A 238 43.72 14.45 -27.38
N LEU A 239 42.48 14.94 -27.28
CA LEU A 239 41.37 14.70 -28.20
C LEU A 239 41.20 15.91 -29.13
N HIS A 240 41.07 15.68 -30.43
CA HIS A 240 40.87 16.73 -31.42
C HIS A 240 39.39 16.85 -31.80
N ARG A 241 38.98 18.00 -32.31
CA ARG A 241 37.59 18.22 -32.79
C ARG A 241 37.20 17.33 -33.98
N CYS A 242 38.17 16.75 -34.67
CA CYS A 242 37.92 15.82 -35.78
C CYS A 242 37.71 14.38 -35.28
N ASP A 243 38.05 14.09 -34.03
CA ASP A 243 37.92 12.75 -33.45
C ASP A 243 36.49 12.49 -32.97
N VAL A 244 35.98 11.29 -33.22
CA VAL A 244 34.73 10.79 -32.65
C VAL A 244 35.05 9.65 -31.67
N PRO A 245 34.79 9.84 -30.36
CA PRO A 245 34.91 8.78 -29.36
C PRO A 245 33.99 7.59 -29.64
N LEU A 246 34.55 6.37 -29.63
CA LEU A 246 33.82 5.12 -29.86
C LEU A 246 33.71 4.26 -28.60
N ALA A 247 34.78 4.07 -27.83
CA ALA A 247 34.73 3.27 -26.61
C ALA A 247 35.89 3.57 -25.66
N LEU A 248 35.65 3.39 -24.36
CA LEU A 248 36.72 3.18 -23.40
C LEU A 248 37.13 1.70 -23.41
N VAL A 249 38.43 1.45 -23.41
CA VAL A 249 38.99 0.10 -23.40
C VAL A 249 40.00 0.01 -22.27
N TYR A 250 39.77 -0.92 -21.34
CA TYR A 250 40.71 -1.19 -20.26
C TYR A 250 41.46 -2.48 -20.53
N MET A 251 42.79 -2.44 -20.48
CA MET A 251 43.65 -3.56 -20.78
C MET A 251 44.54 -3.90 -19.58
N LEU A 252 44.70 -5.21 -19.34
CA LEU A 252 45.69 -5.77 -18.42
C LEU A 252 46.52 -6.81 -19.19
N GLY A 253 47.81 -6.55 -19.30
CA GLY A 253 48.77 -7.30 -20.09
C GLY A 253 48.43 -7.26 -21.57
N ARG A 254 47.92 -8.39 -22.07
CA ARG A 254 47.48 -8.56 -23.48
C ARG A 254 45.96 -8.79 -23.61
N SER A 255 45.23 -8.71 -22.50
CA SER A 255 43.80 -9.00 -22.43
C SER A 255 43.02 -7.71 -22.26
N VAL A 256 41.93 -7.58 -23.02
CA VAL A 256 40.95 -6.54 -22.78
C VAL A 256 40.05 -6.99 -21.64
N VAL A 257 40.00 -6.20 -20.57
CA VAL A 257 39.21 -6.47 -19.37
C VAL A 257 37.77 -6.05 -19.58
N PHE A 258 37.55 -4.87 -20.16
CA PHE A 258 36.23 -4.42 -20.59
C PHE A 258 36.33 -3.42 -21.75
N VAL A 259 35.25 -3.34 -22.51
CA VAL A 259 34.97 -2.29 -23.49
C VAL A 259 33.69 -1.58 -23.05
N ASP A 260 33.73 -0.26 -22.91
CA ASP A 260 32.57 0.54 -22.51
C ASP A 260 32.29 1.61 -23.57
N GLY A 261 31.37 1.28 -24.48
CA GLY A 261 30.93 2.18 -25.54
C GLY A 261 30.02 3.28 -25.00
N ALA A 262 28.99 2.91 -24.25
CA ALA A 262 27.98 3.85 -23.75
C ALA A 262 28.55 5.00 -22.91
N SER A 263 29.70 4.79 -22.23
CA SER A 263 30.41 5.85 -21.51
C SER A 263 30.81 7.06 -22.37
N VAL A 264 31.10 6.88 -23.66
CA VAL A 264 31.63 7.95 -24.54
C VAL A 264 30.82 8.16 -25.82
N ARG A 265 30.05 7.16 -26.27
CA ARG A 265 29.18 7.24 -27.44
C ARG A 265 27.98 8.14 -27.16
N ARG A 266 27.66 9.04 -28.08
CA ARG A 266 26.51 9.94 -27.99
C ARG A 266 25.77 9.95 -29.31
N ARG A 267 24.44 9.97 -29.25
CA ARG A 267 23.62 10.32 -30.43
C ARG A 267 24.01 11.72 -30.93
N VAL A 268 23.89 11.93 -32.23
CA VAL A 268 23.98 13.27 -32.82
C VAL A 268 22.94 14.16 -32.14
N ALA A 269 23.41 15.29 -31.59
CA ALA A 269 22.59 16.28 -30.93
C ALA A 269 23.15 17.67 -31.22
N SER A 270 22.26 18.63 -31.47
CA SER A 270 22.64 20.02 -31.73
C SER A 270 23.40 20.62 -30.54
N GLN A 271 24.38 21.48 -30.82
CA GLN A 271 25.08 22.22 -29.77
C GLN A 271 24.14 23.26 -29.14
N ALA A 272 24.19 23.40 -27.82
CA ALA A 272 23.38 24.39 -27.12
C ALA A 272 23.77 25.82 -27.58
N ALA A 273 22.82 26.55 -28.15
CA ALA A 273 23.04 27.93 -28.60
C ALA A 273 23.41 28.88 -27.43
N THR A 274 22.97 28.55 -26.21
CA THR A 274 23.23 29.34 -25.00
C THR A 274 24.07 28.54 -24.00
N GLN A 275 25.39 28.69 -24.08
CA GLN A 275 26.34 27.88 -23.30
C GLN A 275 26.14 27.98 -21.78
N ALA A 276 25.75 29.16 -21.28
CA ALA A 276 25.48 29.40 -19.85
C ALA A 276 24.42 28.44 -19.26
N TRP A 277 23.48 27.99 -20.09
CA TRP A 277 22.37 27.12 -19.67
C TRP A 277 22.52 25.69 -20.19
N SER A 278 23.67 25.32 -20.77
CA SER A 278 23.89 24.01 -21.38
C SER A 278 23.82 22.83 -20.40
N ALA A 279 23.98 23.09 -19.10
CA ALA A 279 23.73 22.10 -18.04
C ALA A 279 22.24 21.78 -17.87
N TRP A 280 21.35 22.73 -18.18
CA TRP A 280 19.90 22.67 -17.93
C TRP A 280 19.07 22.46 -19.21
N LEU A 281 19.57 22.91 -20.36
CA LEU A 281 18.85 22.97 -21.64
C LEU A 281 19.65 22.33 -22.76
N GLY A 282 18.94 21.71 -23.72
CA GLY A 282 19.48 21.20 -24.97
C GLY A 282 19.30 19.69 -25.16
N GLU A 283 19.36 19.25 -26.41
CA GLU A 283 19.16 17.84 -26.81
C GLU A 283 20.22 16.90 -26.25
N ARG A 284 21.43 17.42 -25.95
CA ARG A 284 22.54 16.66 -25.37
C ARG A 284 22.17 16.04 -24.01
N LEU A 285 21.28 16.67 -23.23
CA LEU A 285 20.88 16.13 -21.92
C LEU A 285 20.05 14.86 -22.04
N GLN A 286 19.16 14.78 -23.04
CA GLN A 286 18.39 13.57 -23.33
C GLN A 286 19.31 12.41 -23.72
N GLY A 287 20.26 12.68 -24.62
CA GLY A 287 21.26 11.68 -25.03
C GLY A 287 22.16 11.22 -23.88
N LEU A 288 22.40 12.06 -22.86
CA LEU A 288 23.16 11.67 -21.67
C LEU A 288 22.37 10.74 -20.75
N GLY A 289 21.07 10.97 -20.55
CA GLY A 289 20.21 10.07 -19.79
C GLY A 289 20.14 8.68 -20.43
N GLU A 290 19.94 8.63 -21.75
CA GLU A 290 19.98 7.40 -22.55
C GLU A 290 21.33 6.67 -22.39
N ALA A 291 22.45 7.38 -22.57
CA ALA A 291 23.78 6.79 -22.45
C ALA A 291 24.09 6.28 -21.05
N GLN A 292 23.61 6.95 -19.99
CA GLN A 292 23.75 6.48 -18.61
C GLN A 292 22.99 5.17 -18.37
N MET A 293 21.75 5.07 -18.87
CA MET A 293 20.97 3.84 -18.77
C MET A 293 21.66 2.72 -19.55
N LEU A 294 22.06 2.96 -20.80
CA LEU A 294 22.72 1.96 -21.63
C LEU A 294 24.03 1.46 -21.00
N GLN A 295 24.85 2.37 -20.45
CA GLN A 295 26.08 2.00 -19.76
C GLN A 295 25.82 1.09 -18.56
N PHE A 296 24.79 1.39 -17.76
CA PHE A 296 24.39 0.53 -16.65
C PHE A 296 23.93 -0.85 -17.15
N GLN A 297 23.14 -0.91 -18.23
CA GLN A 297 22.65 -2.18 -18.77
C GLN A 297 23.77 -3.05 -19.36
N GLU A 298 24.67 -2.46 -20.15
CA GLU A 298 25.84 -3.13 -20.70
C GLU A 298 26.74 -3.64 -19.57
N GLN A 299 27.01 -2.82 -18.56
CA GLN A 299 27.83 -3.23 -17.42
C GLN A 299 27.19 -4.35 -16.60
N CYS A 300 25.86 -4.36 -16.42
CA CYS A 300 25.16 -5.45 -15.74
C CYS A 300 25.13 -6.73 -16.58
N ALA A 301 25.07 -6.61 -17.92
CA ALA A 301 25.15 -7.75 -18.83
C ALA A 301 26.55 -8.39 -18.81
N ASP A 302 27.60 -7.56 -18.87
CA ASP A 302 28.99 -8.00 -18.82
C ASP A 302 29.38 -8.56 -17.44
N THR A 303 28.78 -8.02 -16.37
CA THR A 303 29.09 -8.40 -14.98
C THR A 303 27.81 -8.65 -14.17
N PRO A 304 27.11 -9.78 -14.39
CA PRO A 304 25.82 -10.07 -13.74
C PRO A 304 25.89 -10.12 -12.21
N ALA A 305 27.07 -10.38 -11.66
CA ALA A 305 27.30 -10.46 -10.23
C ALA A 305 27.08 -9.11 -9.49
N ILE A 306 27.02 -7.99 -10.22
CA ILE A 306 26.60 -6.67 -9.68
C ILE A 306 25.19 -6.72 -9.11
N LEU A 307 24.27 -7.45 -9.76
CA LEU A 307 22.85 -7.53 -9.38
C LEU A 307 22.61 -8.42 -8.14
N GLN A 308 23.61 -9.20 -7.72
CA GLN A 308 23.50 -10.16 -6.61
C GLN A 308 23.97 -9.59 -5.26
N ARG A 309 24.29 -8.30 -5.20
CA ARG A 309 24.85 -7.61 -4.03
C ARG A 309 24.33 -6.17 -3.94
N PRO A 310 24.53 -5.45 -2.82
CA PRO A 310 24.21 -4.03 -2.75
C PRO A 310 24.91 -3.24 -3.87
N ALA A 311 24.18 -2.37 -4.56
CA ALA A 311 24.69 -1.59 -5.68
C ALA A 311 25.94 -0.77 -5.28
N SER A 312 25.96 -0.23 -4.06
CA SER A 312 27.09 0.53 -3.51
C SER A 312 28.40 -0.25 -3.44
N ASP A 313 28.37 -1.58 -3.47
CA ASP A 313 29.58 -2.41 -3.40
C ASP A 313 30.35 -2.41 -4.72
N SER A 314 29.66 -2.24 -5.86
CA SER A 314 30.27 -2.35 -7.20
C SER A 314 30.01 -1.14 -8.09
N LEU A 315 29.16 -0.20 -7.66
CA LEU A 315 28.82 1.01 -8.41
C LEU A 315 29.03 2.25 -7.52
N SER A 316 29.58 3.30 -8.11
CA SER A 316 29.65 4.64 -7.49
C SER A 316 28.39 5.46 -7.77
N TRP A 317 27.71 5.16 -8.89
CA TRP A 317 26.57 5.87 -9.42
C TRP A 317 25.51 4.91 -9.96
N LEU A 318 24.24 5.29 -9.83
CA LEU A 318 23.13 4.72 -10.58
C LEU A 318 22.62 5.71 -11.63
N PRO A 319 22.13 5.23 -12.78
CA PRO A 319 21.43 6.08 -13.72
C PRO A 319 20.12 6.59 -13.10
N PRO A 320 19.52 7.64 -13.67
CA PRO A 320 18.21 8.09 -13.23
C PRO A 320 17.12 7.02 -13.39
N ALA A 321 17.29 6.08 -14.32
CA ALA A 321 16.42 4.92 -14.46
C ALA A 321 17.18 3.71 -15.03
N GLY A 322 16.72 2.51 -14.71
CA GLY A 322 17.26 1.27 -15.25
C GLY A 322 16.32 0.08 -15.02
N LEU A 323 16.52 -0.98 -15.81
CA LEU A 323 15.78 -2.24 -15.68
C LEU A 323 16.61 -3.27 -14.91
N LEU A 324 15.95 -4.03 -14.06
CA LEU A 324 16.51 -5.20 -13.38
C LEU A 324 15.68 -6.44 -13.77
N PRO A 325 16.32 -7.62 -13.88
CA PRO A 325 15.59 -8.88 -14.02
C PRO A 325 14.56 -9.06 -12.90
N GLY A 326 13.40 -9.64 -13.21
CA GLY A 326 12.30 -9.81 -12.24
C GLY A 326 12.65 -10.62 -10.99
N ALA A 327 13.66 -11.50 -11.09
CA ALA A 327 14.20 -12.32 -10.01
C ALA A 327 15.22 -11.59 -9.12
N THR A 328 15.57 -10.34 -9.43
CA THR A 328 16.55 -9.56 -8.66
C THR A 328 15.98 -9.21 -7.28
N ASP A 329 16.75 -9.46 -6.22
CA ASP A 329 16.45 -8.96 -4.88
C ASP A 329 16.71 -7.44 -4.83
N TRP A 330 15.71 -6.68 -5.27
CA TRP A 330 15.77 -5.22 -5.32
C TRP A 330 15.99 -4.60 -3.94
N ALA A 331 15.47 -5.21 -2.87
CA ALA A 331 15.61 -4.69 -1.51
C ALA A 331 17.08 -4.76 -1.06
N ARG A 332 17.76 -5.87 -1.36
CA ARG A 332 19.20 -6.01 -1.15
C ARG A 332 20.00 -5.09 -2.07
N PHE A 333 19.64 -5.00 -3.34
CA PHE A 333 20.35 -4.19 -4.33
C PHE A 333 20.36 -2.70 -3.94
N PHE A 334 19.23 -2.14 -3.51
CA PHE A 334 19.13 -0.73 -3.12
C PHE A 334 19.51 -0.44 -1.65
N GLY A 335 19.58 -1.47 -0.79
CA GLY A 335 20.04 -1.33 0.59
C GLY A 335 19.26 -0.28 1.38
N SER A 336 19.96 0.74 1.90
CA SER A 336 19.35 1.84 2.68
C SER A 336 18.44 2.75 1.86
N ARG A 337 18.52 2.71 0.53
CA ARG A 337 17.71 3.51 -0.40
C ARG A 337 16.49 2.75 -0.92
N LYS A 338 16.20 1.57 -0.39
CA LYS A 338 15.08 0.74 -0.85
C LYS A 338 13.74 1.47 -0.66
N PRO A 339 12.82 1.42 -1.64
CA PRO A 339 11.45 1.88 -1.44
C PRO A 339 10.70 0.98 -0.44
N ALA A 340 9.57 1.47 0.07
CA ALA A 340 8.72 0.71 0.98
C ALA A 340 8.10 -0.53 0.32
N GLU A 341 7.71 -0.41 -0.95
CA GLU A 341 7.07 -1.46 -1.72
C GLU A 341 7.40 -1.33 -3.22
N VAL A 342 7.10 -2.39 -3.96
CA VAL A 342 7.15 -2.41 -5.44
C VAL A 342 5.75 -2.07 -5.96
N VAL A 343 5.69 -1.12 -6.88
CA VAL A 343 4.41 -0.64 -7.43
C VAL A 343 4.12 -1.36 -8.76
N PRO A 344 2.93 -1.94 -8.97
CA PRO A 344 2.57 -2.49 -10.27
C PRO A 344 2.48 -1.37 -11.32
N LEU A 345 3.04 -1.61 -12.51
CA LEU A 345 2.99 -0.69 -13.65
C LEU A 345 2.50 -1.44 -14.89
N SER A 346 1.60 -0.82 -15.64
CA SER A 346 1.13 -1.39 -16.91
C SER A 346 2.21 -1.33 -17.97
N ASP A 347 2.19 -2.27 -18.92
CA ASP A 347 3.18 -2.30 -20.01
C ASP A 347 3.14 -1.03 -20.87
N ALA A 348 1.94 -0.44 -21.04
CA ALA A 348 1.73 0.77 -21.82
C ALA A 348 2.34 2.02 -21.16
N ASP A 349 2.37 2.08 -19.83
CA ASP A 349 2.85 3.24 -19.08
C ASP A 349 4.37 3.23 -18.87
N ALA A 350 5.02 2.05 -18.99
CA ALA A 350 6.45 1.87 -18.73
C ALA A 350 7.34 2.82 -19.54
N THR A 351 7.03 3.00 -20.83
CA THR A 351 7.80 3.89 -21.73
C THR A 351 7.72 5.35 -21.27
N ALA A 352 6.54 5.82 -20.88
CA ALA A 352 6.35 7.21 -20.45
C ALA A 352 7.08 7.48 -19.13
N VAL A 353 6.97 6.55 -18.17
CA VAL A 353 7.68 6.63 -16.88
C VAL A 353 9.19 6.64 -17.09
N LEU A 354 9.70 5.77 -17.96
CA LEU A 354 11.13 5.71 -18.29
C LEU A 354 11.62 7.03 -18.91
N GLN A 355 10.96 7.52 -19.95
CA GLN A 355 11.36 8.76 -20.63
C GLN A 355 11.40 9.96 -19.69
N GLN A 356 10.42 10.08 -18.79
CA GLN A 356 10.40 11.14 -17.78
C GLN A 356 11.56 11.01 -16.79
N ALA A 357 11.84 9.79 -16.32
CA ALA A 357 12.91 9.56 -15.38
C ALA A 357 14.29 9.89 -15.99
N LEU A 358 14.54 9.56 -17.26
CA LEU A 358 15.82 9.82 -17.94
C LEU A 358 16.18 11.32 -18.05
N LEU A 359 15.22 12.23 -17.83
CA LEU A 359 15.46 13.67 -17.78
C LEU A 359 16.01 14.15 -16.42
N THR A 360 16.07 13.27 -15.42
CA THR A 360 16.58 13.60 -14.09
C THR A 360 18.07 13.30 -13.95
N ASP A 361 18.71 13.89 -12.94
CA ASP A 361 20.11 13.62 -12.64
C ASP A 361 20.33 12.16 -12.23
N PRO A 362 21.54 11.62 -12.39
CA PRO A 362 21.92 10.34 -11.81
C PRO A 362 22.09 10.40 -10.29
N ILE A 363 22.11 9.23 -9.66
CA ILE A 363 22.14 9.06 -8.20
C ILE A 363 23.56 8.71 -7.76
N ALA A 364 24.14 9.50 -6.86
CA ALA A 364 25.44 9.21 -6.27
C ALA A 364 25.28 8.24 -5.10
N LEU A 365 25.84 7.03 -5.22
CA LEU A 365 25.75 6.02 -4.15
C LEU A 365 26.76 6.27 -3.02
N THR A 366 27.89 6.88 -3.33
CA THR A 366 29.00 7.11 -2.38
C THR A 366 28.88 8.41 -1.59
N ARG A 367 27.98 9.33 -1.97
CA ARG A 367 27.73 10.59 -1.26
C ARG A 367 26.70 10.38 -0.16
N SER A 368 27.09 10.55 1.10
CA SER A 368 26.19 10.43 2.26
C SER A 368 25.08 11.50 2.28
N THR A 369 25.31 12.64 1.62
CA THR A 369 24.37 13.75 1.52
C THR A 369 23.34 13.60 0.40
N ASP A 370 23.49 12.63 -0.51
CA ASP A 370 22.53 12.40 -1.58
C ASP A 370 21.31 11.66 -1.02
N THR A 371 20.22 12.38 -0.73
CA THR A 371 18.95 11.83 -0.20
C THR A 371 17.98 11.39 -1.30
N SER A 372 18.47 11.17 -2.54
CA SER A 372 17.60 10.76 -3.65
C SER A 372 16.84 9.49 -3.33
N ARG A 373 15.51 9.60 -3.41
CA ARG A 373 14.56 8.50 -3.27
C ARG A 373 14.41 7.79 -4.62
N LEU A 374 14.08 6.51 -4.55
CA LEU A 374 13.88 5.63 -5.69
C LEU A 374 12.47 5.06 -5.62
N ARG A 375 11.87 4.80 -6.79
CA ARG A 375 10.70 3.94 -6.92
C ARG A 375 11.07 2.72 -7.74
N VAL A 376 10.47 1.59 -7.40
CA VAL A 376 10.62 0.35 -8.14
C VAL A 376 9.24 -0.07 -8.64
N TYR A 377 9.12 -0.18 -9.95
CA TYR A 377 7.92 -0.60 -10.65
C TYR A 377 8.07 -2.03 -11.15
N ARG A 378 6.99 -2.80 -11.12
CA ARG A 378 6.91 -4.10 -11.80
C ARG A 378 6.09 -3.96 -13.07
N ILE A 379 6.76 -4.12 -14.22
CA ILE A 379 6.13 -4.08 -15.54
C ILE A 379 5.29 -5.35 -15.74
N GLY A 380 4.10 -5.22 -16.30
CA GLY A 380 3.10 -6.29 -16.43
C GLY A 380 2.12 -6.38 -15.25
N GLY A 381 2.19 -5.43 -14.30
CA GLY A 381 1.29 -5.32 -13.16
C GLY A 381 1.26 -6.56 -12.25
N ALA A 382 0.15 -6.76 -11.53
CA ALA A 382 -0.06 -7.94 -10.68
C ALA A 382 -0.20 -9.25 -11.48
N SER A 383 -0.50 -9.17 -12.78
CA SER A 383 -0.64 -10.31 -13.69
C SER A 383 0.67 -11.00 -14.03
N ASN A 384 1.82 -10.33 -13.87
CA ASN A 384 3.14 -10.91 -14.12
C ASN A 384 4.07 -10.75 -12.91
N PRO A 385 3.99 -11.63 -11.90
CA PRO A 385 4.81 -11.54 -10.69
C PRO A 385 6.32 -11.71 -10.96
N ASN A 386 6.71 -12.25 -12.12
CA ASN A 386 8.10 -12.39 -12.55
C ASN A 386 8.52 -11.34 -13.60
N GLY A 387 7.68 -10.32 -13.84
CA GLY A 387 7.96 -9.25 -14.78
C GLY A 387 9.22 -8.45 -14.39
N PRO A 388 9.87 -7.79 -15.37
CA PRO A 388 11.06 -6.99 -15.12
C PRO A 388 10.74 -5.83 -14.18
N LEU A 389 11.75 -5.45 -13.40
CA LEU A 389 11.65 -4.34 -12.45
C LEU A 389 12.25 -3.09 -13.10
N LEU A 390 11.48 -2.00 -13.14
CA LEU A 390 11.97 -0.69 -13.56
C LEU A 390 12.20 0.15 -12.31
N PHE A 391 13.46 0.48 -12.02
CA PHE A 391 13.74 1.48 -11.01
C PHE A 391 13.84 2.86 -11.66
N VAL A 392 13.31 3.86 -10.98
CA VAL A 392 13.43 5.26 -11.37
C VAL A 392 13.80 6.10 -10.15
N ARG A 393 14.62 7.12 -10.37
CA ARG A 393 14.78 8.21 -9.42
C ARG A 393 13.43 8.89 -9.26
N ASP A 394 12.98 9.01 -8.03
CA ASP A 394 11.75 9.74 -7.77
C ASP A 394 11.97 11.21 -8.12
N SER A 395 11.07 11.76 -8.93
CA SER A 395 11.19 13.16 -9.33
C SER A 395 10.99 14.05 -8.10
N ARG A 396 11.74 15.16 -8.00
CA ARG A 396 11.48 16.18 -6.96
C ARG A 396 10.08 16.81 -7.06
N ASN A 397 9.34 16.51 -8.12
CA ASN A 397 8.00 17.03 -8.44
C ASN A 397 6.86 16.03 -8.10
N GLY A 398 7.15 14.90 -7.46
CA GLY A 398 6.11 14.04 -6.91
C GLY A 398 5.41 14.79 -5.77
N VAL A 399 4.14 15.17 -5.95
CA VAL A 399 3.37 15.87 -4.90
C VAL A 399 3.09 14.90 -3.76
N HIS A 400 3.83 15.04 -2.66
CA HIS A 400 3.59 14.29 -1.43
C HIS A 400 2.54 14.98 -0.57
N ALA A 401 1.86 14.21 0.30
CA ALA A 401 0.85 14.76 1.21
C ALA A 401 1.43 15.87 2.13
N GLU A 402 2.70 15.77 2.53
CA GLU A 402 3.39 16.82 3.30
C GLU A 402 3.63 18.12 2.51
N GLN A 403 3.54 18.08 1.18
CA GLN A 403 3.77 19.21 0.28
C GLN A 403 2.46 19.86 -0.20
N VAL A 404 1.31 19.25 0.10
CA VAL A 404 -0.01 19.82 -0.21
C VAL A 404 -0.43 20.70 0.96
N TRP A 405 -0.44 22.01 0.74
CA TRP A 405 -0.91 22.99 1.71
C TRP A 405 -2.38 22.75 2.08
N LEU A 406 -2.66 22.78 3.38
CA LEU A 406 -4.01 22.69 3.93
C LEU A 406 -4.24 23.89 4.86
N ASP A 407 -5.36 24.58 4.70
CA ASP A 407 -5.81 25.58 5.67
C ASP A 407 -6.42 24.90 6.90
N GLY A 408 -5.58 24.58 7.88
CA GLY A 408 -6.02 23.96 9.14
C GLY A 408 -7.05 24.77 9.92
N ARG A 409 -7.16 26.09 9.73
CA ARG A 409 -8.22 26.88 10.38
C ARG A 409 -9.57 26.66 9.74
N ARG A 410 -9.63 26.61 8.40
CA ARG A 410 -10.87 26.28 7.67
C ARG A 410 -11.29 24.83 7.86
N ALA A 411 -10.33 23.93 8.02
CA ALA A 411 -10.58 22.50 8.21
C ALA A 411 -10.82 22.10 9.68
N GLU A 412 -10.93 23.05 10.62
CA GLU A 412 -11.08 22.80 12.07
C GLU A 412 -9.95 21.92 12.67
N LEU A 413 -8.76 21.94 12.04
CA LEU A 413 -7.55 21.25 12.45
C LEU A 413 -6.47 22.30 12.82
N GLU A 414 -6.70 23.06 13.89
CA GLU A 414 -5.88 24.20 14.32
C GLU A 414 -4.40 23.88 14.59
N SER A 415 -3.48 24.16 13.65
CA SER A 415 -2.03 23.78 13.62
C SER A 415 -1.63 22.70 12.61
N SER A 416 -2.55 22.24 11.76
CA SER A 416 -2.22 21.43 10.59
C SER A 416 -2.13 22.34 9.35
N ASP A 417 -0.93 22.54 8.83
CA ASP A 417 -0.63 23.42 7.67
C ASP A 417 -0.45 22.65 6.35
N ASN A 418 -0.44 21.32 6.42
CA ASN A 418 -0.33 20.42 5.29
C ASN A 418 -1.16 19.14 5.49
N VAL A 419 -1.47 18.44 4.40
CA VAL A 419 -2.30 17.23 4.44
C VAL A 419 -1.70 16.13 5.32
N GLN A 420 -0.38 15.97 5.35
CA GLN A 420 0.27 14.97 6.22
C GLN A 420 0.08 15.30 7.72
N SER A 421 0.26 16.56 8.12
CA SER A 421 0.04 17.02 9.49
C SER A 421 -1.43 16.89 9.93
N ALA A 422 -2.37 17.02 8.99
CA ALA A 422 -3.79 16.79 9.23
C ALA A 422 -4.09 15.31 9.44
N ILE A 423 -3.54 14.43 8.61
CA ILE A 423 -3.65 12.97 8.77
C ILE A 423 -3.06 12.54 10.12
N ASP A 424 -1.86 13.02 10.45
CA ASP A 424 -1.17 12.69 11.70
C ASP A 424 -1.95 13.18 12.92
N ARG A 425 -2.58 14.35 12.81
CA ARG A 425 -3.44 14.86 13.88
C ARG A 425 -4.76 14.11 14.00
N LEU A 426 -5.42 13.81 12.88
CA LEU A 426 -6.65 13.01 12.89
C LEU A 426 -6.38 11.63 13.50
N ARG A 427 -5.21 11.04 13.22
CA ARG A 427 -4.74 9.81 13.88
C ARG A 427 -4.48 9.96 15.38
N ARG A 428 -4.12 11.15 15.85
CA ARG A 428 -3.90 11.47 17.27
C ARG A 428 -5.15 11.99 17.99
N GLY A 429 -6.20 12.36 17.26
CA GLY A 429 -7.42 13.00 17.74
C GLY A 429 -8.51 12.01 18.16
N SER A 430 -9.43 12.48 19.00
CA SER A 430 -10.47 11.78 19.78
C SER A 430 -11.53 10.96 19.01
N CYS A 431 -11.35 10.69 17.72
CA CYS A 431 -12.13 9.70 16.96
C CYS A 431 -11.22 8.55 16.56
N LEU A 432 -10.87 7.73 17.55
CA LEU A 432 -10.06 6.52 17.37
C LEU A 432 -10.96 5.42 16.79
N HIS A 433 -11.05 5.40 15.46
CA HIS A 433 -11.66 4.32 14.70
C HIS A 433 -10.68 3.15 14.65
N LEU A 434 -10.97 2.10 15.42
CA LEU A 434 -10.21 0.86 15.42
C LEU A 434 -10.77 -0.08 14.35
N VAL A 435 -10.07 -0.22 13.24
CA VAL A 435 -10.35 -1.26 12.24
C VAL A 435 -9.60 -2.53 12.60
N ILE A 436 -10.36 -3.62 12.77
CA ILE A 436 -9.83 -4.95 13.04
C ILE A 436 -10.05 -5.81 11.78
N HIS A 437 -9.00 -6.44 11.28
CA HIS A 437 -9.04 -7.29 10.08
C HIS A 437 -8.80 -8.77 10.42
N PRO A 438 -9.35 -9.74 9.66
CA PRO A 438 -9.30 -11.17 10.00
C PRO A 438 -7.89 -11.77 10.10
N GLN A 439 -6.91 -11.15 9.46
CA GLN A 439 -5.50 -11.59 9.50
C GLN A 439 -4.77 -11.18 10.79
N MET A 440 -5.35 -10.34 11.65
CA MET A 440 -4.73 -9.97 12.93
C MET A 440 -4.73 -11.16 13.88
N ARG A 441 -3.64 -11.33 14.62
CA ARG A 441 -3.59 -12.34 15.69
C ARG A 441 -4.45 -11.90 16.88
N PRO A 442 -5.19 -12.80 17.55
CA PRO A 442 -6.06 -12.44 18.68
C PRO A 442 -5.34 -11.65 19.78
N GLU A 443 -4.08 -11.96 20.08
CA GLU A 443 -3.30 -11.25 21.09
C GLU A 443 -3.01 -9.79 20.68
N GLU A 444 -2.83 -9.55 19.38
CA GLU A 444 -2.65 -8.21 18.85
C GLU A 444 -3.95 -7.41 18.92
N VAL A 445 -5.08 -8.04 18.61
CA VAL A 445 -6.41 -7.42 18.75
C VAL A 445 -6.66 -7.02 20.20
N GLN A 446 -6.44 -7.94 21.15
CA GLN A 446 -6.61 -7.64 22.57
C GLN A 446 -5.70 -6.50 23.03
N LYS A 447 -4.42 -6.51 22.64
CA LYS A 447 -3.49 -5.42 22.97
C LYS A 447 -3.96 -4.05 22.44
N ARG A 448 -4.57 -4.02 21.24
CA ARG A 448 -5.14 -2.78 20.69
C ARG A 448 -6.37 -2.34 21.48
N LEU A 449 -7.23 -3.27 21.91
CA LEU A 449 -8.38 -2.95 22.77
C LEU A 449 -7.91 -2.41 24.14
N ASP A 450 -6.93 -3.04 24.77
CA ASP A 450 -6.36 -2.64 26.06
C ASP A 450 -5.72 -1.25 26.01
N ALA A 451 -5.09 -0.88 24.89
CA ALA A 451 -4.51 0.45 24.70
C ALA A 451 -5.56 1.58 24.72
N HIS A 452 -6.85 1.24 24.58
CA HIS A 452 -7.95 2.19 24.57
C HIS A 452 -8.82 2.11 25.84
N SER A 453 -8.42 1.31 26.83
CA SER A 453 -8.98 1.42 28.18
C SER A 453 -8.80 2.84 28.71
N LYS A 454 -9.82 3.40 29.36
CA LYS A 454 -9.90 4.77 29.90
C LYS A 454 -10.06 5.91 28.89
N GLN A 455 -10.27 5.61 27.60
CA GLN A 455 -10.63 6.63 26.61
C GLN A 455 -12.10 7.03 26.73
N ALA A 456 -12.42 8.30 26.48
CA ALA A 456 -13.79 8.82 26.60
C ALA A 456 -14.77 8.22 25.56
N ARG A 457 -14.29 7.87 24.37
CA ARG A 457 -15.08 7.23 23.31
C ARG A 457 -14.20 6.32 22.45
N VAL A 458 -14.70 5.13 22.14
CA VAL A 458 -14.00 4.12 21.32
C VAL A 458 -14.96 3.60 20.28
N PHE A 459 -14.57 3.69 19.00
CA PHE A 459 -15.34 3.12 17.89
C PHE A 459 -14.56 1.97 17.27
N ILE A 460 -15.17 0.79 17.21
CA ILE A 460 -14.54 -0.44 16.74
C ILE A 460 -15.31 -0.94 15.53
N SER A 461 -14.59 -1.17 14.43
CA SER A 461 -15.12 -1.78 13.21
C SER A 461 -14.41 -3.08 12.94
N PHE A 462 -15.17 -4.17 12.90
CA PHE A 462 -14.68 -5.44 12.39
C PHE A 462 -14.92 -5.47 10.88
N GLU A 463 -13.89 -5.82 10.12
CA GLU A 463 -14.06 -6.20 8.72
C GLU A 463 -14.78 -7.55 8.65
N PRO A 464 -15.64 -7.77 7.63
CA PRO A 464 -16.30 -9.06 7.43
C PRO A 464 -15.28 -10.21 7.35
N GLY A 465 -15.47 -11.24 8.15
CA GLY A 465 -14.58 -12.40 8.19
C GLY A 465 -14.74 -13.23 9.45
N VAL A 466 -13.94 -14.30 9.55
CA VAL A 466 -13.95 -15.24 10.68
C VAL A 466 -12.74 -15.00 11.55
N TYR A 467 -12.99 -14.66 12.82
CA TYR A 467 -12.00 -14.40 13.86
C TYR A 467 -11.99 -15.58 14.82
N ARG A 468 -10.96 -16.41 14.74
CA ARG A 468 -10.77 -17.55 15.65
C ARG A 468 -10.01 -17.08 16.89
N LEU A 469 -10.70 -17.10 18.02
CA LEU A 469 -10.20 -16.63 19.30
C LEU A 469 -9.70 -17.81 20.14
N ASN A 470 -8.56 -17.63 20.79
CA ASN A 470 -8.04 -18.53 21.82
C ASN A 470 -8.44 -18.12 23.24
N ALA A 471 -8.84 -16.86 23.43
CA ALA A 471 -9.36 -16.30 24.68
C ALA A 471 -10.46 -15.26 24.37
N PRO A 472 -11.41 -15.02 25.30
CA PRO A 472 -12.44 -14.01 25.12
C PRO A 472 -11.85 -12.63 24.84
N LEU A 473 -12.39 -11.90 23.86
CA LEU A 473 -12.02 -10.49 23.67
C LEU A 473 -12.65 -9.65 24.77
N GLN A 474 -11.83 -8.79 25.41
CA GLN A 474 -12.25 -8.01 26.57
C GLN A 474 -12.11 -6.52 26.30
N ILE A 475 -13.13 -5.75 26.66
CA ILE A 475 -13.08 -4.28 26.69
C ILE A 475 -13.44 -3.84 28.11
N LYS A 476 -12.49 -3.16 28.76
CA LYS A 476 -12.56 -2.80 30.17
C LYS A 476 -12.37 -1.30 30.37
N GLU A 477 -13.17 -0.73 31.26
CA GLU A 477 -13.00 0.64 31.78
C GLU A 477 -12.90 1.71 30.67
N ALA A 478 -13.63 1.56 29.57
CA ALA A 478 -13.71 2.55 28.50
C ALA A 478 -14.95 3.46 28.68
N GLY A 479 -14.96 4.65 28.09
CA GLY A 479 -16.14 5.53 28.13
C GLY A 479 -17.27 5.00 27.24
N HIS A 480 -17.60 5.72 26.17
CA HIS A 480 -18.62 5.29 25.21
C HIS A 480 -18.04 4.32 24.17
N VAL A 481 -18.49 3.05 24.18
CA VAL A 481 -18.04 2.01 23.25
C VAL A 481 -19.08 1.78 22.16
N GLU A 482 -18.67 1.92 20.91
CA GLU A 482 -19.49 1.62 19.73
C GLU A 482 -18.81 0.53 18.89
N ILE A 483 -19.52 -0.57 18.62
CA ILE A 483 -19.01 -1.73 17.89
C ILE A 483 -19.87 -1.96 16.65
N GLN A 484 -19.25 -1.86 15.48
CA GLN A 484 -19.83 -2.17 14.18
C GLN A 484 -19.21 -3.46 13.64
N GLY A 485 -19.99 -4.53 13.63
CA GLY A 485 -19.53 -5.86 13.24
C GLY A 485 -19.54 -6.13 11.73
N HIS A 486 -20.40 -5.47 10.95
CA HIS A 486 -20.58 -5.72 9.52
C HIS A 486 -20.74 -7.22 9.13
N GLY A 487 -21.27 -8.05 10.04
CA GLY A 487 -21.43 -9.49 9.86
C GLY A 487 -20.18 -10.33 10.18
N ALA A 488 -19.17 -9.75 10.83
CA ALA A 488 -17.99 -10.48 11.32
C ALA A 488 -18.37 -11.56 12.33
N LEU A 489 -17.74 -12.73 12.20
CA LEU A 489 -17.91 -13.88 13.09
C LEU A 489 -16.74 -13.99 14.07
N LEU A 490 -17.00 -13.85 15.37
CA LEU A 490 -16.06 -14.16 16.43
C LEU A 490 -16.38 -15.56 16.97
N GLN A 491 -15.45 -16.49 16.81
CA GLN A 491 -15.60 -17.87 17.23
C GLN A 491 -14.58 -18.21 18.31
N ILE A 492 -15.06 -18.74 19.42
CA ILE A 492 -14.25 -19.30 20.50
C ILE A 492 -14.78 -20.69 20.86
N ASP A 493 -13.91 -21.69 20.96
CA ASP A 493 -14.31 -23.05 21.31
C ASP A 493 -14.09 -23.37 22.82
N GLY A 494 -13.14 -22.66 23.46
CA GLY A 494 -12.68 -22.96 24.82
C GLY A 494 -13.33 -22.20 25.97
N ASP A 495 -14.19 -21.20 25.69
CA ASP A 495 -14.88 -20.38 26.69
C ASP A 495 -16.28 -20.05 26.16
N GLU A 496 -17.27 -19.91 27.04
CA GLU A 496 -18.62 -19.50 26.66
C GLU A 496 -18.70 -18.04 26.20
N LYS A 497 -17.73 -17.19 26.55
CA LYS A 497 -17.71 -15.76 26.23
C LYS A 497 -16.84 -15.51 25.00
N ALA A 498 -17.44 -15.06 23.90
CA ALA A 498 -16.68 -14.56 22.75
C ALA A 498 -16.26 -13.10 22.97
N LEU A 499 -17.16 -12.29 23.53
CA LEU A 499 -16.95 -10.88 23.81
C LEU A 499 -17.42 -10.50 25.21
N LEU A 500 -16.51 -9.92 26.00
CA LEU A 500 -16.74 -9.43 27.36
C LEU A 500 -16.55 -7.91 27.41
N ILE A 501 -17.62 -7.18 27.75
CA ILE A 501 -17.59 -5.73 27.99
C ILE A 501 -17.79 -5.51 29.49
N GLN A 502 -16.88 -4.76 30.14
CA GLN A 502 -16.92 -4.58 31.58
C GLN A 502 -16.60 -3.15 31.99
N GLY A 503 -17.48 -2.56 32.81
CA GLY A 503 -17.24 -1.27 33.46
C GLY A 503 -17.10 -0.10 32.50
N CYS A 504 -17.85 -0.12 31.38
CA CYS A 504 -17.85 0.98 30.42
C CYS A 504 -18.99 1.98 30.68
N ASP A 505 -18.90 3.23 30.20
CA ASP A 505 -19.98 4.22 30.39
C ASP A 505 -21.22 3.86 29.57
N SER A 506 -21.02 3.39 28.33
CA SER A 506 -22.10 2.84 27.50
C SER A 506 -21.60 1.87 26.43
N LEU A 507 -22.49 1.00 25.97
CA LEU A 507 -22.26 0.11 24.83
C LEU A 507 -23.35 0.28 23.76
N VAL A 508 -22.93 0.44 22.51
CA VAL A 508 -23.76 0.32 21.32
C VAL A 508 -23.13 -0.74 20.41
N LEU A 509 -23.83 -1.86 20.19
CA LEU A 509 -23.34 -2.97 19.37
C LEU A 509 -24.30 -3.25 18.22
N HIS A 510 -23.75 -3.31 17.00
CA HIS A 510 -24.50 -3.61 15.78
C HIS A 510 -23.84 -4.69 14.92
N GLY A 511 -24.65 -5.67 14.49
CA GLY A 511 -24.32 -6.52 13.34
C GLY A 511 -23.11 -7.42 13.51
N LEU A 512 -22.94 -8.05 14.67
CA LEU A 512 -21.86 -9.00 14.96
C LEU A 512 -22.43 -10.43 15.03
N GLU A 513 -21.62 -11.43 14.70
CA GLU A 513 -21.92 -12.84 14.95
C GLU A 513 -20.96 -13.42 15.99
N LEU A 514 -21.51 -14.03 17.04
CA LEU A 514 -20.75 -14.55 18.19
C LEU A 514 -21.02 -16.03 18.41
N HIS A 515 -20.00 -16.87 18.36
CA HIS A 515 -20.09 -18.29 18.68
C HIS A 515 -19.32 -18.56 19.97
N GLY A 516 -20.04 -18.80 21.05
CA GLY A 516 -19.48 -19.20 22.34
C GLY A 516 -19.29 -20.72 22.42
N GLY A 517 -18.19 -21.14 23.03
CA GLY A 517 -17.80 -22.53 23.20
C GLY A 517 -18.40 -23.18 24.45
N LYS A 518 -17.69 -24.15 25.02
CA LYS A 518 -18.14 -24.87 26.21
C LYS A 518 -18.04 -23.99 27.45
N SER A 519 -19.13 -23.90 28.23
CA SER A 519 -19.11 -23.21 29.52
C SER A 519 -18.18 -23.90 30.51
N THR A 520 -17.37 -23.10 31.20
CA THR A 520 -16.42 -23.57 32.23
C THR A 520 -16.83 -23.17 33.66
N SER A 521 -17.91 -22.40 33.81
CA SER A 521 -18.29 -21.78 35.10
C SER A 521 -19.35 -22.57 35.87
N ASN A 522 -19.08 -22.86 37.16
CA ASN A 522 -20.05 -23.38 38.14
C ASN A 522 -20.76 -22.23 38.87
N GLU A 523 -21.22 -21.23 38.13
CA GLU A 523 -21.85 -20.02 38.68
C GLU A 523 -23.35 -20.24 38.96
N SER A 524 -23.93 -19.42 39.84
CA SER A 524 -25.38 -19.45 40.07
C SER A 524 -26.14 -19.12 38.77
N SER A 525 -27.41 -19.55 38.66
CA SER A 525 -28.17 -19.39 37.40
C SER A 525 -28.39 -17.94 36.96
N LEU A 526 -28.18 -16.97 37.86
CA LEU A 526 -28.25 -15.52 37.60
C LEU A 526 -26.86 -14.90 37.30
N ASN A 527 -25.79 -15.67 37.48
CA ASN A 527 -24.40 -15.26 37.26
C ASN A 527 -23.78 -15.84 35.99
N LEU A 528 -24.54 -16.64 35.24
CA LEU A 528 -24.10 -17.27 34.01
C LEU A 528 -23.73 -16.22 32.96
N GLY A 529 -22.59 -16.39 32.31
CA GLY A 529 -22.19 -15.58 31.16
C GLY A 529 -22.89 -15.99 29.88
N GLY A 530 -22.54 -15.31 28.79
CA GLY A 530 -22.94 -15.72 27.46
C GLY A 530 -21.96 -15.30 26.37
N ALA A 531 -22.24 -15.73 25.14
CA ALA A 531 -21.43 -15.40 23.96
C ALA A 531 -21.14 -13.90 23.88
N LEU A 532 -22.15 -13.07 24.16
CA LEU A 532 -21.98 -11.68 24.58
C LEU A 532 -22.23 -11.54 26.09
N THR A 533 -21.23 -11.04 26.82
CA THR A 533 -21.38 -10.72 28.25
C THR A 533 -21.06 -9.24 28.50
N VAL A 534 -22.02 -8.50 29.07
CA VAL A 534 -21.88 -7.09 29.43
C VAL A 534 -22.07 -6.93 30.93
N LEU A 535 -21.04 -6.44 31.61
CA LEU A 535 -21.01 -6.28 33.06
C LEU A 535 -20.85 -4.81 33.44
N ASN A 536 -21.65 -4.34 34.38
CA ASN A 536 -21.50 -3.03 35.02
C ASN A 536 -21.39 -1.86 34.02
N THR A 537 -22.17 -1.92 32.94
CA THR A 537 -22.23 -0.88 31.91
C THR A 537 -23.63 -0.25 31.96
N PRO A 538 -23.80 1.01 32.39
CA PRO A 538 -25.12 1.58 32.69
C PRO A 538 -26.07 1.70 31.50
N SER A 539 -25.56 1.94 30.29
CA SER A 539 -26.38 2.09 29.08
C SER A 539 -25.95 1.09 28.02
N VAL A 540 -26.84 0.16 27.64
CA VAL A 540 -26.54 -0.92 26.71
C VAL A 540 -27.59 -0.98 25.61
N ARG A 541 -27.16 -0.83 24.36
CA ARG A 541 -27.97 -1.08 23.16
C ARG A 541 -27.32 -2.15 22.29
N ILE A 542 -28.06 -3.21 22.00
CA ILE A 542 -27.62 -4.34 21.18
C ILE A 542 -28.64 -4.51 20.05
N GLN A 543 -28.18 -4.41 18.81
CA GLN A 543 -29.04 -4.55 17.63
C GLN A 543 -28.44 -5.49 16.58
N GLY A 544 -29.26 -6.36 16.01
CA GLY A 544 -28.83 -7.20 14.89
C GLY A 544 -27.73 -8.22 15.25
N LEU A 545 -27.63 -8.61 16.52
CA LEU A 545 -26.65 -9.60 16.97
C LEU A 545 -27.10 -11.00 16.56
N LYS A 546 -26.18 -11.77 15.99
CA LYS A 546 -26.34 -13.22 15.83
C LYS A 546 -25.50 -13.93 16.88
N ALA A 547 -26.08 -14.83 17.66
CA ALA A 547 -25.32 -15.57 18.66
C ALA A 547 -25.64 -17.06 18.67
N ARG A 548 -24.62 -17.87 18.92
CA ARG A 548 -24.74 -19.32 19.05
C ARG A 548 -24.09 -19.79 20.35
N THR A 549 -24.77 -20.68 21.06
CA THR A 549 -24.24 -21.38 22.24
C THR A 549 -24.15 -22.88 21.98
N GLN A 550 -23.20 -23.55 22.63
CA GLN A 550 -23.06 -25.00 22.58
C GLN A 550 -24.00 -25.69 23.59
N ALA A 551 -24.45 -26.90 23.28
CA ALA A 551 -25.24 -27.71 24.21
C ALA A 551 -24.43 -28.11 25.45
N HIS A 552 -25.12 -28.27 26.57
CA HIS A 552 -24.56 -28.79 27.82
C HIS A 552 -25.62 -29.59 28.59
N ASP A 553 -25.19 -30.42 29.55
CA ASP A 553 -26.10 -31.28 30.32
C ASP A 553 -26.96 -30.48 31.32
N GLU A 554 -26.46 -29.33 31.73
CA GLU A 554 -27.11 -28.38 32.64
C GLU A 554 -27.07 -26.95 32.08
N LEU A 555 -27.85 -26.05 32.66
CA LEU A 555 -27.86 -24.64 32.31
C LEU A 555 -26.53 -23.99 32.73
N ALA A 556 -25.66 -23.67 31.77
CA ALA A 556 -24.30 -23.22 32.03
C ALA A 556 -23.94 -21.90 31.33
N CYS A 557 -24.70 -21.48 30.31
CA CYS A 557 -24.52 -20.20 29.64
C CYS A 557 -25.82 -19.67 29.02
N ASN A 558 -25.79 -18.40 28.64
CA ASN A 558 -26.80 -17.73 27.83
C ASN A 558 -26.18 -17.29 26.48
N ALA A 559 -26.99 -16.83 25.52
CA ALA A 559 -26.44 -16.18 24.33
C ALA A 559 -26.05 -14.72 24.61
N ILE A 560 -26.91 -13.98 25.31
CA ILE A 560 -26.66 -12.60 25.72
C ILE A 560 -26.87 -12.50 27.22
N THR A 561 -25.88 -11.96 27.93
CA THR A 561 -26.00 -11.62 29.35
C THR A 561 -25.67 -10.14 29.55
N VAL A 562 -26.60 -9.39 30.13
CA VAL A 562 -26.38 -8.01 30.57
C VAL A 562 -26.67 -7.94 32.07
N ARG A 563 -25.66 -7.63 32.87
CA ARG A 563 -25.76 -7.70 34.33
C ARG A 563 -25.07 -6.53 35.00
N ARG A 564 -25.70 -6.02 36.06
CA ARG A 564 -25.06 -5.21 37.08
C ARG A 564 -24.78 -6.07 38.31
N THR A 565 -23.51 -6.20 38.69
CA THR A 565 -23.07 -7.09 39.78
C THR A 565 -23.26 -6.46 41.16
N GLN A 566 -23.17 -5.14 41.27
CA GLN A 566 -23.39 -4.40 42.51
C GLN A 566 -24.58 -3.46 42.35
N VAL A 567 -25.52 -3.57 43.28
CA VAL A 567 -26.70 -2.72 43.36
C VAL A 567 -26.59 -1.90 44.64
N SER A 568 -26.44 -0.58 44.49
CA SER A 568 -26.55 0.38 45.59
C SER A 568 -28.01 0.47 46.05
N ASP A 569 -28.29 0.86 47.29
CA ASP A 569 -29.65 1.19 47.73
C ASP A 569 -30.03 2.65 47.42
N LYS A 570 -29.06 3.46 46.98
CA LYS A 570 -29.29 4.84 46.55
C LYS A 570 -29.85 4.88 45.13
N ASP A 571 -30.80 5.77 44.89
CA ASP A 571 -31.44 5.96 43.59
C ASP A 571 -30.70 7.05 42.80
N ASP A 572 -29.52 6.72 42.29
CA ASP A 572 -28.74 7.60 41.41
C ASP A 572 -29.06 7.30 39.93
N PRO A 573 -29.58 8.26 39.15
CA PRO A 573 -29.88 8.09 37.73
C PRO A 573 -28.69 7.63 36.88
N GLY A 574 -27.45 7.97 37.27
CA GLY A 574 -26.22 7.55 36.58
C GLY A 574 -25.84 6.09 36.86
N GLU A 575 -26.39 5.51 37.93
CA GLU A 575 -26.18 4.11 38.34
C GLU A 575 -27.30 3.18 37.88
N GLN A 576 -28.28 3.65 37.10
CA GLN A 576 -29.37 2.82 36.60
C GLN A 576 -28.93 2.04 35.35
N LEU A 577 -29.12 0.72 35.35
CA LEU A 577 -28.89 -0.12 34.16
C LEU A 577 -30.08 -0.01 33.20
N ARG A 578 -29.82 0.50 31.99
CA ARG A 578 -30.77 0.61 30.87
C ARG A 578 -30.31 -0.30 29.74
N VAL A 579 -31.20 -1.21 29.34
CA VAL A 579 -30.91 -2.25 28.36
C VAL A 579 -31.94 -2.18 27.23
N ASP A 580 -31.45 -2.18 26.00
CA ASP A 580 -32.23 -2.19 24.77
C ASP A 580 -31.66 -3.30 23.87
N ILE A 581 -32.39 -4.41 23.72
CA ILE A 581 -31.96 -5.57 22.92
C ILE A 581 -33.00 -5.82 21.83
N GLY A 582 -32.62 -5.48 20.60
CA GLY A 582 -33.48 -5.45 19.44
C GLY A 582 -32.99 -6.30 18.28
N HIS A 583 -33.89 -6.89 17.50
CA HIS A 583 -33.58 -7.45 16.18
C HIS A 583 -32.47 -8.53 16.17
N CYS A 584 -32.29 -9.29 17.25
CA CYS A 584 -31.25 -10.31 17.35
C CYS A 584 -31.76 -11.71 16.93
N GLU A 585 -30.88 -12.54 16.36
CA GLU A 585 -31.15 -13.97 16.05
C GLU A 585 -30.25 -14.86 16.91
N LEU A 586 -30.84 -15.60 17.85
CA LEU A 586 -30.11 -16.42 18.82
C LEU A 586 -30.42 -17.91 18.59
N ARG A 587 -29.37 -18.71 18.37
CA ARG A 587 -29.45 -20.18 18.23
C ARG A 587 -28.86 -20.85 19.46
N ILE A 588 -29.73 -21.38 20.29
CA ILE A 588 -29.37 -21.81 21.64
C ILE A 588 -29.15 -23.31 21.68
N GLY A 589 -27.99 -23.74 22.19
CA GLY A 589 -27.69 -25.14 22.44
C GLY A 589 -28.66 -25.75 23.46
N ALA A 590 -28.82 -27.07 23.42
CA ALA A 590 -29.70 -27.78 24.33
C ALA A 590 -29.43 -27.41 25.80
N ARG A 591 -30.51 -27.21 26.56
CA ARG A 591 -30.51 -26.84 27.98
C ARG A 591 -29.81 -25.51 28.33
N GLN A 592 -29.43 -24.68 27.35
CA GLN A 592 -28.84 -23.35 27.58
C GLN A 592 -29.91 -22.23 27.58
N GLY A 593 -29.51 -21.00 27.90
CA GLY A 593 -30.38 -19.83 27.91
C GLY A 593 -30.22 -18.90 26.70
N GLY A 594 -31.24 -18.09 26.43
CA GLY A 594 -31.23 -17.04 25.42
C GLY A 594 -30.71 -15.71 25.95
N ILE A 595 -31.62 -14.83 26.37
CA ILE A 595 -31.31 -13.48 26.89
C ILE A 595 -31.47 -13.47 28.40
N LEU A 596 -30.45 -13.00 29.11
CA LEU A 596 -30.48 -12.77 30.55
C LEU A 596 -30.14 -11.31 30.88
N CYS A 597 -31.09 -10.60 31.47
CA CYS A 597 -30.91 -9.25 32.02
C CYS A 597 -31.02 -9.31 33.54
N VAL A 598 -29.99 -8.89 34.27
CA VAL A 598 -29.96 -8.93 35.74
C VAL A 598 -29.72 -7.55 36.34
N ASN A 599 -30.62 -7.15 37.25
CA ASN A 599 -30.61 -5.84 37.93
C ASN A 599 -30.78 -4.66 36.96
N ALA A 600 -31.70 -4.78 36.00
CA ALA A 600 -31.98 -3.74 35.01
C ALA A 600 -33.11 -2.82 35.46
N GLU A 601 -32.83 -1.53 35.61
CA GLU A 601 -33.86 -0.52 35.94
C GLU A 601 -34.80 -0.31 34.76
N ARG A 602 -34.27 -0.35 33.53
CA ARG A 602 -35.07 -0.39 32.32
C ARG A 602 -34.57 -1.48 31.40
N ALA A 603 -35.46 -2.33 30.93
CA ALA A 603 -35.13 -3.33 29.93
C ALA A 603 -36.19 -3.34 28.85
N HIS A 604 -35.80 -3.03 27.62
CA HIS A 604 -36.62 -3.18 26.42
C HIS A 604 -36.01 -4.30 25.58
N VAL A 605 -36.70 -5.45 25.55
CA VAL A 605 -36.28 -6.62 24.77
C VAL A 605 -37.32 -6.81 23.68
N HIS A 606 -36.94 -6.54 22.43
CA HIS A 606 -37.91 -6.47 21.34
C HIS A 606 -37.45 -7.06 20.02
N ASP A 607 -38.41 -7.56 19.22
CA ASP A 607 -38.16 -8.01 17.84
C ASP A 607 -37.03 -9.06 17.71
N ASN A 608 -36.81 -9.90 18.73
CA ASN A 608 -35.78 -10.94 18.73
C ASN A 608 -36.34 -12.31 18.33
N LEU A 609 -35.53 -13.10 17.64
CA LEU A 609 -35.78 -14.51 17.34
C LEU A 609 -34.84 -15.39 18.16
N ILE A 610 -35.40 -16.15 19.10
CA ILE A 610 -34.68 -17.09 19.96
C ILE A 610 -35.17 -18.50 19.63
N ARG A 611 -34.28 -19.39 19.23
CA ARG A 611 -34.65 -20.77 18.89
C ARG A 611 -33.61 -21.77 19.35
N ASN A 612 -34.05 -23.01 19.59
CA ASN A 612 -33.13 -24.12 19.77
C ASN A 612 -32.28 -24.34 18.52
N ALA A 613 -31.01 -24.68 18.73
CA ALA A 613 -30.07 -25.01 17.66
C ALA A 613 -30.41 -26.37 17.00
N GLU A 614 -31.05 -27.27 17.75
CA GLU A 614 -31.48 -28.59 17.31
C GLU A 614 -32.97 -28.80 17.62
N SER A 615 -33.79 -29.05 16.60
CA SER A 615 -35.26 -29.02 16.69
C SER A 615 -35.89 -29.97 17.71
N LYS A 616 -35.19 -31.05 18.09
CA LYS A 616 -35.66 -32.04 19.08
C LYS A 616 -35.11 -31.84 20.47
N GLN A 617 -34.21 -30.86 20.66
CA GLN A 617 -33.60 -30.58 21.95
C GLN A 617 -33.99 -29.17 22.38
N PRO A 618 -34.83 -29.01 23.42
CA PRO A 618 -35.27 -27.70 23.84
C PRO A 618 -34.14 -26.92 24.50
N LEU A 619 -34.18 -25.60 24.34
CA LEU A 619 -33.39 -24.70 25.18
C LEU A 619 -34.04 -24.58 26.57
N ARG A 620 -33.26 -24.23 27.59
CA ARG A 620 -33.77 -24.16 28.96
C ARG A 620 -34.60 -22.90 29.21
N ARG A 621 -34.11 -21.74 28.77
CA ARG A 621 -34.69 -20.41 29.05
C ARG A 621 -34.67 -19.52 27.83
N GLY A 622 -35.79 -18.91 27.45
CA GLY A 622 -35.84 -17.94 26.36
C GLY A 622 -35.32 -16.56 26.77
N ILE A 623 -36.17 -15.77 27.43
CA ILE A 623 -35.86 -14.42 27.91
C ILE A 623 -36.07 -14.37 29.41
N VAL A 624 -35.07 -13.92 30.17
CA VAL A 624 -35.15 -13.76 31.61
C VAL A 624 -34.72 -12.36 32.00
N VAL A 625 -35.61 -11.63 32.68
CA VAL A 625 -35.29 -10.37 33.36
C VAL A 625 -35.47 -10.59 34.85
N ALA A 626 -34.37 -10.51 35.61
CA ALA A 626 -34.34 -10.92 37.00
C ALA A 626 -33.41 -10.08 37.88
N GLY A 627 -33.33 -10.43 39.16
CA GLY A 627 -32.45 -9.80 40.15
C GLY A 627 -33.20 -9.01 41.22
N ARG A 628 -32.47 -8.15 41.94
CA ARG A 628 -32.98 -7.32 43.04
C ARG A 628 -33.64 -6.03 42.54
N ARG A 629 -33.28 -5.55 41.34
CA ARG A 629 -33.88 -4.37 40.70
C ARG A 629 -34.52 -4.71 39.37
N ALA A 630 -35.76 -4.27 39.20
CA ALA A 630 -36.47 -4.18 37.94
C ALA A 630 -37.36 -2.92 38.00
N GLY A 631 -37.19 -1.96 37.09
CA GLY A 631 -38.04 -0.77 37.06
C GLY A 631 -39.11 -0.90 35.99
N ASP A 632 -38.82 -0.36 34.81
CA ASP A 632 -39.70 -0.39 33.63
C ASP A 632 -39.23 -1.42 32.60
N ILE A 633 -39.95 -2.55 32.53
CA ILE A 633 -39.59 -3.73 31.75
C ILE A 633 -40.60 -3.94 30.62
N HIS A 634 -40.13 -3.88 29.38
CA HIS A 634 -40.90 -4.13 28.16
C HIS A 634 -40.32 -5.31 27.40
N VAL A 635 -41.08 -6.39 27.28
CA VAL A 635 -40.73 -7.54 26.43
C VAL A 635 -41.78 -7.64 25.34
N GLU A 636 -41.43 -7.29 24.10
CA GLU A 636 -42.42 -7.20 23.02
C GLU A 636 -41.98 -7.71 21.66
N ARG A 637 -42.91 -8.28 20.88
CA ARG A 637 -42.64 -8.76 19.50
C ARG A 637 -41.49 -9.76 19.40
N ASN A 638 -41.21 -10.54 20.45
CA ASN A 638 -40.19 -11.60 20.40
C ASN A 638 -40.80 -12.95 20.00
N GLN A 639 -40.01 -13.77 19.32
CA GLN A 639 -40.31 -15.17 19.03
C GLN A 639 -39.36 -16.06 19.83
N VAL A 640 -39.89 -16.85 20.75
CA VAL A 640 -39.15 -17.80 21.58
C VAL A 640 -39.61 -19.21 21.21
N LEU A 641 -38.76 -19.97 20.52
CA LEU A 641 -39.11 -21.25 19.92
C LEU A 641 -38.35 -22.41 20.58
N GLY A 642 -39.08 -23.39 21.11
CA GLY A 642 -38.52 -24.62 21.66
C GLY A 642 -37.92 -24.45 23.07
N ALA A 643 -38.47 -23.57 23.90
CA ALA A 643 -37.99 -23.33 25.26
C ALA A 643 -38.74 -24.14 26.31
N VAL A 644 -38.09 -24.54 27.41
CA VAL A 644 -38.77 -25.12 28.58
C VAL A 644 -39.40 -24.03 29.46
N GLU A 645 -38.66 -22.94 29.66
CA GLU A 645 -39.09 -21.69 30.28
C GLU A 645 -39.02 -20.59 29.22
N GLY A 646 -40.17 -20.05 28.80
CA GLY A 646 -40.24 -19.09 27.69
C GLY A 646 -39.73 -17.70 28.07
N ILE A 647 -40.61 -16.86 28.58
CA ILE A 647 -40.30 -15.49 29.02
C ILE A 647 -40.55 -15.38 30.52
N THR A 648 -39.57 -14.94 31.29
CA THR A 648 -39.68 -14.76 32.74
C THR A 648 -39.24 -13.36 33.13
N VAL A 649 -40.13 -12.61 33.78
CA VAL A 649 -39.83 -11.34 34.45
C VAL A 649 -40.13 -11.52 35.92
N ALA A 650 -39.11 -11.63 36.76
CA ALA A 650 -39.29 -11.87 38.18
C ALA A 650 -38.16 -11.26 39.00
N THR A 651 -38.51 -10.48 40.01
CA THR A 651 -37.57 -9.99 41.02
C THR A 651 -37.52 -10.92 42.22
N SER A 652 -36.32 -11.09 42.79
CA SER A 652 -36.07 -11.92 43.96
C SER A 652 -34.86 -11.41 44.72
N ASP A 653 -34.91 -11.47 46.05
CA ASP A 653 -33.72 -11.35 46.89
C ASP A 653 -33.24 -12.75 47.26
N GLU A 654 -31.93 -13.04 47.14
CA GLU A 654 -31.35 -14.26 47.71
C GLU A 654 -31.23 -14.15 49.25
N GLY A 655 -31.49 -12.96 49.82
CA GLY A 655 -31.54 -12.67 51.26
C GLY A 655 -32.92 -12.88 51.91
N LYS A 656 -32.88 -13.40 53.15
CA LYS A 656 -33.96 -13.75 54.10
C LYS A 656 -35.40 -13.27 53.79
N ALA A 657 -36.35 -14.19 53.99
CA ALA A 657 -37.82 -14.07 53.86
C ALA A 657 -38.53 -12.99 54.74
N THR A 658 -37.81 -12.08 55.39
CA THR A 658 -38.33 -11.08 56.34
C THR A 658 -38.33 -9.64 55.81
N GLU A 659 -37.84 -9.39 54.59
CA GLU A 659 -37.84 -8.08 53.94
C GLU A 659 -39.07 -7.90 53.01
N PRO A 660 -39.53 -6.66 52.75
CA PRO A 660 -40.62 -6.42 51.80
C PRO A 660 -40.24 -6.94 50.41
N ALA A 661 -41.19 -7.57 49.72
CA ALA A 661 -40.97 -8.11 48.39
C ALA A 661 -40.44 -7.02 47.44
N LEU A 662 -39.33 -7.31 46.76
CA LEU A 662 -38.79 -6.45 45.71
C LEU A 662 -39.77 -6.45 44.54
N LEU A 663 -40.28 -5.29 44.13
CA LEU A 663 -41.28 -5.16 43.08
C LEU A 663 -40.68 -4.56 41.82
N ALA A 664 -41.04 -5.11 40.66
CA ALA A 664 -40.90 -4.40 39.40
C ALA A 664 -41.88 -3.22 39.33
N ASP A 665 -41.46 -2.02 38.90
CA ASP A 665 -42.38 -0.87 38.86
C ASP A 665 -43.45 -1.00 37.77
N ARG A 666 -43.02 -1.35 36.55
CA ARG A 666 -43.92 -1.58 35.41
C ARG A 666 -43.41 -2.73 34.57
N VAL A 667 -44.27 -3.70 34.31
CA VAL A 667 -43.97 -4.83 33.43
C VAL A 667 -44.97 -4.88 32.28
N SER A 668 -44.48 -4.86 31.06
CA SER A 668 -45.27 -5.05 29.84
C SER A 668 -44.71 -6.23 29.07
N VAL A 669 -45.49 -7.29 28.91
CA VAL A 669 -45.15 -8.42 28.04
C VAL A 669 -46.21 -8.47 26.95
N SER A 670 -45.86 -8.12 25.70
CA SER A 670 -46.87 -8.01 24.65
C SER A 670 -46.45 -8.46 23.27
N HIS A 671 -47.39 -8.99 22.47
CA HIS A 671 -47.12 -9.39 21.08
C HIS A 671 -46.00 -10.43 20.93
N ASN A 672 -45.72 -11.23 21.97
CA ASN A 672 -44.69 -12.28 21.89
C ASN A 672 -45.32 -13.60 21.47
N GLN A 673 -44.55 -14.39 20.72
CA GLN A 673 -44.86 -15.77 20.39
C GLN A 673 -43.92 -16.70 21.16
N VAL A 674 -44.47 -17.60 21.96
CA VAL A 674 -43.69 -18.51 22.81
C VAL A 674 -44.13 -19.94 22.53
N GLU A 675 -43.24 -20.72 21.91
CA GLU A 675 -43.40 -22.16 21.75
C GLU A 675 -42.64 -22.89 22.86
N VAL A 676 -43.38 -23.56 23.73
CA VAL A 676 -42.84 -24.37 24.82
C VAL A 676 -42.68 -25.81 24.37
N GLN A 677 -41.44 -26.30 24.41
CA GLN A 677 -41.11 -27.69 24.07
C GLN A 677 -40.64 -28.43 25.32
N LEU A 678 -41.34 -29.51 25.66
CA LEU A 678 -41.06 -30.33 26.85
C LEU A 678 -40.55 -31.72 26.47
N LEU A 679 -39.83 -32.33 27.40
CA LEU A 679 -39.40 -33.73 27.38
C LEU A 679 -39.85 -34.37 28.71
N GLY A 680 -40.07 -35.69 28.74
CA GLY A 680 -40.61 -36.40 29.92
C GLY A 680 -39.77 -36.24 31.20
N GLU A 681 -38.50 -35.89 31.08
CA GLU A 681 -37.60 -35.62 32.21
C GLU A 681 -37.85 -34.26 32.92
N HIS A 682 -38.67 -33.36 32.36
CA HIS A 682 -38.88 -32.00 32.88
C HIS A 682 -39.84 -31.87 34.07
N HIS A 683 -40.18 -32.98 34.74
CA HIS A 683 -41.05 -32.97 35.92
C HIS A 683 -40.49 -32.15 37.10
N LYS A 684 -39.15 -32.08 37.25
CA LYS A 684 -38.44 -31.32 38.31
C LYS A 684 -37.99 -29.92 37.92
N VAL A 685 -38.34 -29.47 36.72
CA VAL A 685 -37.85 -28.22 36.13
C VAL A 685 -38.95 -27.17 36.13
N ASN A 686 -38.57 -25.90 36.35
CA ASN A 686 -39.48 -24.78 36.15
C ASN A 686 -39.89 -24.71 34.67
N ARG A 687 -41.19 -24.72 34.40
CA ARG A 687 -41.78 -24.76 33.06
C ARG A 687 -42.98 -23.82 33.00
N CYS A 688 -42.95 -22.90 32.06
CA CYS A 688 -44.01 -21.93 31.81
C CYS A 688 -43.77 -21.25 30.46
N GLY A 689 -44.85 -20.81 29.81
CA GLY A 689 -44.74 -19.95 28.64
C GLY A 689 -44.27 -18.56 29.03
N VAL A 690 -45.10 -17.82 29.75
CA VAL A 690 -44.78 -16.49 30.28
C VAL A 690 -44.90 -16.49 31.80
N MET A 691 -43.90 -15.97 32.50
CA MET A 691 -43.91 -15.75 33.93
C MET A 691 -43.75 -14.27 34.21
N VAL A 692 -44.65 -13.72 35.02
CA VAL A 692 -44.42 -12.44 35.70
C VAL A 692 -44.52 -12.68 37.20
N GLY A 693 -43.58 -12.14 37.95
CA GLY A 693 -43.60 -12.17 39.40
C GLY A 693 -43.19 -10.83 40.00
N ASN A 694 -43.85 -10.49 41.10
CA ASN A 694 -43.61 -9.27 41.89
C ASN A 694 -43.62 -7.97 41.07
N ALA A 695 -44.80 -7.36 40.84
CA ALA A 695 -44.91 -6.14 40.04
C ALA A 695 -45.93 -5.12 40.60
N ARG A 696 -45.59 -3.84 40.63
CA ARG A 696 -46.48 -2.74 41.03
C ARG A 696 -47.56 -2.48 39.96
N SER A 697 -47.20 -2.58 38.68
CA SER A 697 -48.14 -2.60 37.56
C SER A 697 -47.67 -3.61 36.50
N ALA A 698 -48.58 -4.46 36.02
CA ALA A 698 -48.27 -5.43 34.97
C ALA A 698 -49.34 -5.48 33.88
N CYS A 699 -48.90 -5.58 32.62
CA CYS A 699 -49.75 -5.73 31.44
C CYS A 699 -49.22 -6.88 30.58
N LEU A 700 -50.03 -7.91 30.39
CA LEU A 700 -49.75 -9.03 29.49
C LEU A 700 -50.79 -9.00 28.38
N ALA A 701 -50.39 -8.62 27.16
CA ALA A 701 -51.32 -8.38 26.07
C ALA A 701 -50.90 -8.99 24.73
N HIS A 702 -51.82 -9.61 23.99
CA HIS A 702 -51.56 -10.11 22.63
C HIS A 702 -50.41 -11.13 22.53
N ASN A 703 -50.12 -11.89 23.58
CA ASN A 703 -49.13 -12.95 23.50
C ASN A 703 -49.77 -14.27 23.06
N GLU A 704 -49.02 -15.05 22.30
CA GLU A 704 -49.38 -16.41 21.90
C GLU A 704 -48.43 -17.40 22.58
N VAL A 705 -48.99 -18.36 23.32
CA VAL A 705 -48.22 -19.46 23.91
C VAL A 705 -48.71 -20.77 23.30
N LEU A 706 -47.80 -21.53 22.73
CA LEU A 706 -48.05 -22.81 22.07
C LEU A 706 -47.25 -23.93 22.75
N ALA A 707 -47.87 -25.08 22.98
CA ALA A 707 -47.19 -26.29 23.44
C ALA A 707 -47.83 -27.56 22.88
N ASP A 708 -47.12 -28.69 22.99
CA ASP A 708 -47.70 -30.02 22.72
C ASP A 708 -48.60 -30.43 23.89
N GLY A 709 -49.92 -30.40 23.63
CA GLY A 709 -50.98 -30.68 24.61
C GLY A 709 -50.73 -31.93 25.43
N LYS A 710 -50.32 -33.05 24.83
CA LYS A 710 -50.23 -34.32 25.56
C LYS A 710 -49.23 -34.25 26.72
N LEU A 711 -48.00 -33.83 26.42
CA LEU A 711 -46.94 -33.78 27.42
C LEU A 711 -47.08 -32.55 28.32
N ALA A 712 -47.60 -31.45 27.79
CA ALA A 712 -47.91 -30.24 28.56
C ALA A 712 -48.95 -30.51 29.66
N HIS A 713 -49.99 -31.30 29.37
CA HIS A 713 -51.02 -31.71 30.34
C HIS A 713 -50.43 -32.62 31.42
N GLU A 714 -49.72 -33.68 31.02
CA GLU A 714 -49.07 -34.62 31.96
C GLU A 714 -48.10 -33.91 32.92
N LEU A 715 -47.39 -32.90 32.42
CA LEU A 715 -46.46 -32.12 33.21
C LEU A 715 -47.10 -30.88 33.86
N GLY A 716 -48.38 -30.57 33.66
CA GLY A 716 -49.00 -29.39 34.27
C GLY A 716 -48.38 -28.05 33.84
N LEU A 717 -48.14 -27.88 32.54
CA LEU A 717 -47.59 -26.65 31.96
C LEU A 717 -48.58 -25.49 32.10
N GLN A 718 -48.09 -24.37 32.62
CA GLN A 718 -48.86 -23.13 32.71
C GLN A 718 -48.49 -22.22 31.54
N GLY A 719 -49.48 -21.82 30.75
CA GLY A 719 -49.28 -20.91 29.62
C GLY A 719 -48.75 -19.56 30.10
N MET A 720 -49.43 -18.97 31.08
CA MET A 720 -48.95 -17.82 31.83
C MET A 720 -48.98 -18.10 33.33
N ARG A 721 -47.87 -17.86 34.03
CA ARG A 721 -47.79 -17.93 35.49
C ARG A 721 -47.60 -16.53 36.06
N LEU A 722 -48.53 -16.15 36.92
CA LEU A 722 -48.54 -14.88 37.61
C LEU A 722 -48.47 -15.16 39.11
N HIS A 723 -47.27 -15.09 39.68
CA HIS A 723 -47.03 -15.44 41.09
C HIS A 723 -46.15 -14.40 41.78
N GLY A 724 -46.58 -13.90 42.93
CA GLY A 724 -45.85 -12.88 43.68
C GLY A 724 -46.75 -11.76 44.20
N VAL A 725 -46.14 -10.67 44.65
CA VAL A 725 -46.86 -9.49 45.15
C VAL A 725 -47.22 -8.56 43.98
N TYR A 726 -48.49 -8.18 43.88
CA TYR A 726 -48.99 -7.30 42.83
C TYR A 726 -49.54 -6.00 43.40
N GLY A 727 -49.30 -4.89 42.69
CA GLY A 727 -49.86 -3.58 43.03
C GLY A 727 -51.31 -3.42 42.56
N THR A 728 -51.72 -2.16 42.37
CA THR A 728 -53.12 -1.80 42.11
C THR A 728 -53.60 -2.11 40.71
N GLN A 729 -52.71 -2.39 39.74
CA GLN A 729 -53.10 -2.64 38.35
C GLN A 729 -52.42 -3.90 37.79
N LEU A 730 -53.23 -4.83 37.30
CA LEU A 730 -52.81 -6.01 36.56
C LEU A 730 -53.78 -6.22 35.40
N LEU A 731 -53.29 -6.19 34.17
CA LEU A 731 -54.09 -6.39 32.97
C LEU A 731 -53.57 -7.63 32.24
N VAL A 732 -54.42 -8.62 32.03
CA VAL A 732 -54.12 -9.81 31.23
C VAL A 732 -55.16 -9.89 30.13
N ARG A 733 -54.79 -9.50 28.92
CA ARG A 733 -55.77 -9.32 27.85
C ARG A 733 -55.38 -9.84 26.49
N ASP A 734 -56.37 -10.28 25.73
CA ASP A 734 -56.21 -10.57 24.31
C ASP A 734 -55.09 -11.60 24.01
N ASN A 735 -54.80 -12.51 24.95
CA ASN A 735 -53.77 -13.54 24.79
C ASN A 735 -54.36 -14.85 24.28
N ARG A 736 -53.56 -15.62 23.53
CA ARG A 736 -53.93 -16.92 22.95
C ARG A 736 -53.05 -18.03 23.52
N LEU A 737 -53.65 -19.06 24.10
CA LEU A 737 -52.95 -20.10 24.85
C LEU A 737 -53.38 -21.47 24.33
N ILE A 738 -52.46 -22.20 23.69
CA ILE A 738 -52.77 -23.40 22.91
C ILE A 738 -51.98 -24.60 23.45
N GLY A 739 -52.67 -25.70 23.75
CA GLY A 739 -52.02 -26.96 24.13
C GLY A 739 -51.30 -26.92 25.48
N VAL A 740 -51.72 -26.05 26.40
CA VAL A 740 -51.19 -25.96 27.77
C VAL A 740 -52.13 -26.63 28.77
N ASP A 741 -51.67 -26.94 29.99
CA ASP A 741 -52.56 -27.49 31.02
C ASP A 741 -53.47 -26.41 31.58
N VAL A 742 -52.88 -25.39 32.20
CA VAL A 742 -53.60 -24.21 32.70
C VAL A 742 -53.24 -23.02 31.82
N GLY A 743 -54.25 -22.32 31.31
CA GLY A 743 -54.05 -21.12 30.50
C GLY A 743 -53.27 -20.06 31.28
N VAL A 744 -53.93 -19.37 32.21
CA VAL A 744 -53.33 -18.38 33.10
C VAL A 744 -53.48 -18.85 34.54
N ARG A 745 -52.37 -19.17 35.19
CA ARG A 745 -52.30 -19.43 36.63
C ARG A 745 -52.02 -18.12 37.36
N PHE A 746 -53.00 -17.62 38.12
CA PHE A 746 -52.86 -16.43 38.95
C PHE A 746 -52.91 -16.79 40.43
N ASP A 747 -51.77 -16.65 41.11
CA ASP A 747 -51.58 -17.02 42.50
C ASP A 747 -50.80 -15.92 43.25
N PRO A 748 -51.45 -14.77 43.54
CA PRO A 748 -50.79 -13.64 44.19
C PRO A 748 -50.49 -13.91 45.67
N ILE A 749 -49.33 -13.43 46.14
CA ILE A 749 -48.99 -13.43 47.56
C ILE A 749 -49.84 -12.36 48.26
N LYS A 750 -50.58 -12.78 49.29
CA LYS A 750 -51.50 -11.91 50.04
C LYS A 750 -50.73 -10.76 50.72
N PRO A 751 -51.11 -9.49 50.49
CA PRO A 751 -50.53 -8.36 51.21
C PRO A 751 -50.84 -8.44 52.71
N SER A 752 -49.95 -7.91 53.57
CA SER A 752 -50.13 -7.87 55.03
C SER A 752 -51.40 -7.13 55.49
N GLU A 753 -51.89 -6.16 54.71
CA GLU A 753 -53.15 -5.44 54.96
C GLU A 753 -54.41 -6.16 54.41
N GLY A 754 -54.24 -7.28 53.70
CA GLY A 754 -55.29 -7.94 52.90
C GLY A 754 -55.66 -7.17 51.63
N PHE A 755 -56.57 -7.71 50.83
CA PHE A 755 -57.06 -7.09 49.58
C PHE A 755 -58.06 -5.92 49.84
N LYS A 756 -57.73 -5.00 50.75
CA LYS A 756 -58.63 -3.93 51.22
C LYS A 756 -58.57 -2.65 50.37
N ARG A 757 -57.54 -2.49 49.53
CA ARG A 757 -57.41 -1.35 48.60
C ARG A 757 -58.11 -1.69 47.27
N PRO A 758 -58.71 -0.72 46.56
CA PRO A 758 -59.26 -0.97 45.24
C PRO A 758 -58.15 -1.42 44.28
N MET A 759 -58.32 -2.58 43.65
CA MET A 759 -57.40 -3.16 42.68
C MET A 759 -58.11 -3.32 41.34
N LEU A 760 -57.46 -2.91 40.26
CA LEU A 760 -57.88 -3.17 38.90
C LEU A 760 -57.09 -4.38 38.38
N TRP A 761 -57.55 -5.56 38.75
CA TRP A 761 -57.05 -6.82 38.19
C TRP A 761 -58.06 -7.31 37.16
N LEU A 762 -57.75 -7.13 35.87
CA LEU A 762 -58.65 -7.39 34.76
C LEU A 762 -58.07 -8.47 33.85
N PHE A 763 -58.86 -9.53 33.66
CA PHE A 763 -58.57 -10.62 32.73
C PHE A 763 -59.63 -10.57 31.64
N THR A 764 -59.26 -10.24 30.40
CA THR A 764 -60.25 -10.02 29.35
C THR A 764 -59.82 -10.44 27.95
N GLY A 765 -60.72 -11.00 27.13
CA GLY A 765 -60.39 -11.31 25.73
C GLY A 765 -59.37 -12.43 25.55
N ASN A 766 -59.07 -13.23 26.59
CA ASN A 766 -58.12 -14.32 26.47
C ASN A 766 -58.80 -15.57 25.87
N LEU A 767 -58.11 -16.26 24.97
CA LEU A 767 -58.55 -17.47 24.30
C LEU A 767 -57.67 -18.65 24.72
N GLY A 768 -58.30 -19.73 25.16
CA GLY A 768 -57.65 -21.02 25.41
C GLY A 768 -58.10 -22.05 24.39
N GLU A 769 -57.17 -22.79 23.81
CA GLU A 769 -57.43 -23.90 22.89
C GLU A 769 -56.69 -25.15 23.38
N GLN A 770 -57.32 -26.32 23.35
CA GLN A 770 -56.72 -27.59 23.76
C GLN A 770 -56.14 -27.56 25.19
N LEU A 771 -56.87 -26.95 26.13
CA LEU A 771 -56.47 -26.87 27.53
C LEU A 771 -56.63 -28.21 28.26
N GLY A 772 -55.72 -28.51 29.19
CA GLY A 772 -55.79 -29.72 30.03
C GLY A 772 -56.71 -29.56 31.25
N SER A 773 -56.75 -28.35 31.80
CA SER A 773 -57.53 -27.96 32.96
C SER A 773 -58.33 -26.69 32.64
N ASP A 774 -58.05 -25.56 33.29
CA ASP A 774 -58.81 -24.31 33.16
C ASP A 774 -58.05 -23.22 32.38
N LEU A 775 -58.80 -22.34 31.70
CA LEU A 775 -58.21 -21.13 31.11
C LEU A 775 -57.70 -20.16 32.18
N LEU A 776 -58.39 -20.04 33.31
CA LEU A 776 -58.02 -19.15 34.42
C LEU A 776 -57.95 -19.93 35.74
N GLY A 777 -56.76 -20.36 36.13
CA GLY A 777 -56.52 -21.06 37.40
C GLY A 777 -56.21 -20.09 38.53
N MET A 778 -57.16 -19.90 39.46
CA MET A 778 -56.96 -19.10 40.69
C MET A 778 -57.82 -19.62 41.85
N THR A 779 -57.51 -19.23 43.08
CA THR A 779 -58.29 -19.63 44.26
C THR A 779 -59.62 -18.87 44.35
N ASP A 780 -60.60 -19.41 45.07
CA ASP A 780 -61.92 -18.78 45.26
C ASP A 780 -61.84 -17.39 45.93
N GLU A 781 -60.85 -17.17 46.79
CA GLU A 781 -60.62 -15.87 47.43
C GLU A 781 -60.14 -14.83 46.41
N VAL A 782 -59.18 -15.20 45.57
CA VAL A 782 -58.61 -14.32 44.53
C VAL A 782 -59.64 -14.06 43.42
N SER A 783 -60.46 -15.07 43.11
CA SER A 783 -61.55 -15.01 42.15
C SER A 783 -62.51 -13.84 42.40
N LYS A 784 -62.78 -13.50 43.68
CA LYS A 784 -63.72 -12.43 44.07
C LYS A 784 -63.20 -11.01 43.86
N VAL A 785 -61.89 -10.84 43.73
CA VAL A 785 -61.25 -9.51 43.56
C VAL A 785 -60.76 -9.25 42.14
N VAL A 786 -60.95 -10.21 41.23
CA VAL A 786 -60.56 -10.12 39.83
C VAL A 786 -61.79 -9.85 38.96
N THR A 787 -61.69 -8.86 38.07
CA THR A 787 -62.70 -8.63 37.03
C THR A 787 -62.39 -9.51 35.82
N ARG A 788 -63.38 -10.27 35.35
CA ARG A 788 -63.26 -11.17 34.20
C ARG A 788 -64.30 -10.82 33.15
N ARG A 789 -63.89 -10.72 31.88
CA ARG A 789 -64.79 -10.38 30.78
C ARG A 789 -64.33 -11.08 29.49
N ASP A 790 -65.23 -11.60 28.67
CA ASP A 790 -64.92 -12.08 27.32
C ASP A 790 -63.71 -13.06 27.25
N ASN A 791 -63.50 -13.90 28.27
CA ASN A 791 -62.49 -14.97 28.26
C ASN A 791 -63.16 -16.27 27.79
N LEU A 792 -62.62 -16.88 26.74
CA LEU A 792 -63.20 -18.05 26.09
C LEU A 792 -62.28 -19.26 26.30
N PRO A 793 -62.60 -20.16 27.25
CA PRO A 793 -62.07 -21.51 27.21
C PRO A 793 -62.68 -22.25 26.01
N ASP A 794 -61.92 -23.16 25.41
CA ASP A 794 -62.36 -24.09 24.35
C ASP A 794 -63.69 -24.79 24.70
#